data_AF-S3JR22-F1
#
_entry.id   AF-S3JR22-F1
#
_cell.length_a   1.000
_cell.length_b   1.000
_cell.length_c   1.000
_cell.angle_alpha   90.00
_cell.angle_beta   90.00
_cell.angle_gamma   90.00
#
_symmetry.space_group_name_H-M   'P 1'
#
loop_
_entity.id
_entity.type
_entity.pdbx_description
1 polymer ?
#
loop_
_entity_poly.entity_id
_entity_poly.type
_entity_poly.pdbx_seq_one_letter_code
_entity_poly.pdbx_strand_id
1 'polypeptide(L)'
;MTSTLLPILPAVDDVLFNFAQSDGFWANLAIAFGTSYDAVKATELRQQWQSRNFGQLPPIEVLSDEVLGTANGAYSSSTNKIYLSASFLNTASSAAIVNVILEEIGHYVDAQINQTDSPGDEGAIFAALVQREVLSPTVLAELKTEDDQGWLEVNGQNLEVEYNNPTVSLSLTSPSTVTEDGPQNLFYVFSRTGDTTNSLTVNFNVGGNATFNSDYGQRGATSFGTTTGSVTFAAGSNVVILSLDPSSDVVSDGNETVALTLAAGTGYSVGTTGAVTGTILDNDVAPGTVVRGSIARSEYGSGRTRHEFGNGLAFAALKSDGSVVPWGFSTYGGDSSSVSSRLTSGVTQIFSNSFAFAALKSDGSVVTWGDSRYGGDSSSVSSSLASGITQIFSTGTAFAALKSDGSVVTWGDSRYGGNSSSVSSQLASGVTQIFSTGGAFAALKSDGSVVTWGDSDQGGNSSSVSSSLTSGITQIFSTGSAFAALKSDGSVVTWGDSSYGGNSSSVSSQLASGVTQIFSNSFAFAALKSDGSVVTWGDSSYGGNSSSVSSRLTSSVTQIFSNSFAFAALKSDGSVVTWGDSRYGGNSSSVSSSLTSGITQIFSTGSAFAALKSDGSVVTWGDSRYGGNSSSVSSQLASGVTQIFPTRYAFAALKSDGSVVTWGDSSYGGNSSSVSSRLTSGVTQIFSTLYAFAALRSDGSVVTWGDSRYGGNSSSMASLLTSGVVSFADPFNDDRLVPLISTLITLTTSSTSVTEDGVSNLIYTFTRTGDTVNPLTVNYNVGGTATIGNDYTGIATTGTTKTITFAAGSSTAMVTVDPTADNNFEADETVILSLASGTGYTIGTTTPVTGTIVNDDASVTLAVSPATVTEEGSANLVYTFTRTGAISNALTVNYAVGGTATFNSDYSQTGATTFTTTTGAVTFAAGANTATIAIDPTNDAEVESDETVALTLVSGTGYLIATTSAVTGTILNNDAPTNLILANLNILEDQPVGTVVSELISTDPDTGNTFTYSLVAGTGSTDNNAFTITNNQLKTNAIFDFETKKTYNIRLRTTDQGGLSFDKAFTIGVVSSGDADPNRHHSARHHQQYRRIFIPTRGYCPSQYR
;
A
#
# COMPACT_ATOMS: atom_id res chain seq x y z
N MET A 1 -4.50 -57.39 17.12
CA MET A 1 -4.86 -57.14 15.70
C MET A 1 -6.35 -57.36 15.51
N THR A 2 -7.05 -56.36 14.99
CA THR A 2 -8.48 -56.42 14.63
C THR A 2 -8.67 -57.13 13.28
N SER A 3 -9.90 -57.57 12.96
CA SER A 3 -10.23 -58.21 11.67
C SER A 3 -10.05 -57.28 10.46
N THR A 4 -10.04 -55.97 10.67
CA THR A 4 -9.91 -54.91 9.65
C THR A 4 -8.46 -54.65 9.24
N LEU A 5 -7.49 -54.85 10.14
CA LEU A 5 -6.08 -54.52 9.89
C LEU A 5 -5.32 -55.65 9.17
N LEU A 6 -5.67 -56.91 9.47
CA LEU A 6 -5.00 -58.10 8.93
C LEU A 6 -4.93 -58.16 7.39
N PRO A 7 -5.95 -57.75 6.61
CA PRO A 7 -5.86 -57.72 5.14
C PRO A 7 -5.12 -56.49 4.57
N ILE A 8 -4.83 -55.46 5.37
CA ILE A 8 -4.22 -54.19 4.93
C ILE A 8 -2.70 -54.23 4.99
N LEU A 9 -2.11 -54.91 5.99
CA LEU A 9 -0.66 -54.97 6.19
C LEU A 9 0.14 -55.44 4.96
N PRO A 10 -0.30 -56.44 4.18
CA PRO A 10 0.41 -56.82 2.96
C PRO A 10 0.55 -55.68 1.92
N ALA A 11 -0.40 -54.74 1.89
CA ALA A 11 -0.33 -53.59 0.98
C ALA A 11 0.73 -52.57 1.43
N VAL A 12 0.85 -52.35 2.74
CA VAL A 12 1.91 -51.53 3.35
C VAL A 12 3.29 -52.16 3.05
N ASP A 13 3.42 -53.46 3.29
CA ASP A 13 4.65 -54.23 3.01
C ASP A 13 5.05 -54.15 1.54
N ASP A 14 4.09 -54.23 0.60
CA ASP A 14 4.34 -54.11 -0.82
C ASP A 14 4.81 -52.70 -1.22
N VAL A 15 4.27 -51.64 -0.61
CA VAL A 15 4.73 -50.26 -0.84
C VAL A 15 6.18 -50.11 -0.40
N LEU A 16 6.52 -50.55 0.82
CA LEU A 16 7.89 -50.49 1.35
C LEU A 16 8.88 -51.36 0.57
N PHE A 17 8.47 -52.58 0.18
CA PHE A 17 9.26 -53.45 -0.68
C PHE A 17 9.59 -52.76 -2.02
N ASN A 18 8.57 -52.19 -2.68
CA ASN A 18 8.75 -51.52 -3.96
C ASN A 18 9.59 -50.24 -3.84
N PHE A 19 9.45 -49.50 -2.74
CA PHE A 19 10.26 -48.33 -2.46
C PHE A 19 11.74 -48.69 -2.26
N ALA A 20 12.04 -49.75 -1.50
CA ALA A 20 13.41 -50.21 -1.24
C ALA A 20 14.15 -50.67 -2.52
N GLN A 21 13.39 -51.11 -3.52
CA GLN A 21 13.89 -51.52 -4.84
C GLN A 21 14.06 -50.34 -5.81
N SER A 22 13.58 -49.15 -5.47
CA SER A 22 13.60 -48.00 -6.38
C SER A 22 14.98 -47.36 -6.51
N ASP A 23 15.29 -46.84 -7.70
CA ASP A 23 16.50 -46.04 -7.94
C ASP A 23 16.44 -44.69 -7.21
N GLY A 24 15.23 -44.21 -6.89
CA GLY A 24 14.97 -42.98 -6.15
C GLY A 24 15.05 -43.10 -4.62
N PHE A 25 15.33 -44.29 -4.07
CA PHE A 25 15.32 -44.55 -2.62
C PHE A 25 16.09 -43.50 -1.83
N TRP A 26 17.35 -43.24 -2.19
CA TRP A 26 18.22 -42.30 -1.46
C TRP A 26 17.81 -40.84 -1.63
N ALA A 27 17.31 -40.47 -2.80
CA ALA A 27 16.85 -39.10 -3.06
C ALA A 27 15.59 -38.79 -2.24
N ASN A 28 14.64 -39.73 -2.18
CA ASN A 28 13.42 -39.58 -1.41
C ASN A 28 13.69 -39.58 0.10
N LEU A 29 14.63 -40.40 0.58
CA LEU A 29 15.08 -40.38 1.98
C LEU A 29 15.66 -39.01 2.35
N ALA A 30 16.45 -38.41 1.45
CA ALA A 30 17.01 -37.08 1.65
C ALA A 30 15.97 -35.95 1.61
N ILE A 31 14.87 -36.13 0.86
CA ILE A 31 13.76 -35.17 0.82
C ILE A 31 12.99 -35.17 2.14
N ALA A 32 12.69 -36.36 2.68
CA ALA A 32 11.95 -36.55 3.92
C ALA A 32 12.78 -36.21 5.17
N PHE A 33 13.99 -36.79 5.30
CA PHE A 33 14.74 -36.81 6.56
C PHE A 33 16.06 -36.01 6.54
N GLY A 34 16.26 -35.21 5.49
CA GLY A 34 17.50 -34.45 5.28
C GLY A 34 18.69 -35.32 4.86
N THR A 35 19.89 -34.73 4.81
CA THR A 35 21.10 -35.39 4.28
C THR A 35 22.09 -35.88 5.34
N SER A 36 21.79 -35.68 6.63
CA SER A 36 22.71 -35.94 7.75
C SER A 36 22.39 -37.21 8.56
N TYR A 37 21.49 -38.07 8.07
CA TYR A 37 21.09 -39.31 8.73
C TYR A 37 22.18 -40.40 8.72
N ASP A 38 22.06 -41.40 9.61
CA ASP A 38 22.92 -42.58 9.68
C ASP A 38 22.72 -43.49 8.45
N ALA A 39 23.62 -43.35 7.48
CA ALA A 39 23.57 -44.11 6.23
C ALA A 39 23.76 -45.63 6.41
N VAL A 40 24.38 -46.08 7.51
CA VAL A 40 24.55 -47.51 7.78
C VAL A 40 23.21 -48.12 8.18
N LYS A 41 22.50 -47.50 9.12
CA LYS A 41 21.16 -47.94 9.54
C LYS A 41 20.14 -47.85 8.41
N ALA A 42 20.17 -46.77 7.62
CA ALA A 42 19.31 -46.64 6.45
C ALA A 42 19.58 -47.75 5.41
N THR A 43 20.84 -48.18 5.25
CA THR A 43 21.22 -49.31 4.38
C THR A 43 20.69 -50.64 4.92
N GLU A 44 20.73 -50.85 6.24
CA GLU A 44 20.20 -52.05 6.89
C GLU A 44 18.68 -52.15 6.74
N LEU A 45 17.94 -51.05 6.99
CA LEU A 45 16.49 -50.97 6.77
C LEU A 45 16.13 -51.28 5.32
N ARG A 46 16.86 -50.70 4.36
CA ARG A 46 16.68 -51.00 2.93
C ARG A 46 16.86 -52.48 2.64
N GLN A 47 17.95 -53.11 3.08
CA GLN A 47 18.22 -54.53 2.83
C GLN A 47 17.15 -55.45 3.43
N GLN A 48 16.64 -55.09 4.61
CA GLN A 48 15.54 -55.81 5.25
C GLN A 48 14.26 -55.74 4.40
N TRP A 49 13.85 -54.54 3.99
CA TRP A 49 12.67 -54.37 3.12
C TRP A 49 12.84 -55.05 1.76
N GLN A 50 14.04 -55.01 1.15
CA GLN A 50 14.33 -55.72 -0.11
C GLN A 50 14.20 -57.24 0.02
N SER A 51 14.46 -57.79 1.20
CA SER A 51 14.28 -59.23 1.49
C SER A 51 12.86 -59.58 1.99
N ARG A 52 11.92 -58.61 1.97
CA ARG A 52 10.58 -58.71 2.57
C ARG A 52 10.60 -59.10 4.04
N ASN A 53 11.67 -58.71 4.74
CA ASN A 53 11.75 -58.81 6.18
C ASN A 53 11.24 -57.49 6.78
N PHE A 54 10.06 -57.55 7.40
CA PHE A 54 9.38 -56.42 8.05
C PHE A 54 9.24 -56.62 9.57
N GLY A 55 9.92 -57.63 10.14
CA GLY A 55 9.84 -57.94 11.58
C GLY A 55 10.41 -56.87 12.50
N GLN A 56 11.14 -55.90 11.94
CA GLN A 56 11.65 -54.70 12.61
C GLN A 56 10.61 -53.57 12.71
N LEU A 57 9.54 -53.59 11.91
CA LEU A 57 8.53 -52.54 11.96
C LEU A 57 7.81 -52.58 13.32
N PRO A 58 7.46 -51.41 13.90
CA PRO A 58 6.76 -51.35 15.17
C PRO A 58 5.43 -52.12 15.13
N PRO A 59 5.05 -52.86 16.19
CA PRO A 59 3.73 -53.45 16.29
C PRO A 59 2.64 -52.36 16.38
N ILE A 60 1.50 -52.63 15.73
CA ILE A 60 0.33 -51.74 15.74
C ILE A 60 -0.64 -52.11 16.86
N GLU A 61 -1.01 -51.12 17.67
CA GLU A 61 -2.02 -51.18 18.73
C GLU A 61 -3.20 -50.26 18.39
N VAL A 62 -4.42 -50.66 18.73
CA VAL A 62 -5.63 -49.87 18.43
C VAL A 62 -6.20 -49.33 19.73
N LEU A 63 -6.38 -48.02 19.81
CA LEU A 63 -6.89 -47.33 21.00
C LEU A 63 -8.25 -46.68 20.72
N SER A 64 -9.03 -46.42 21.76
CA SER A 64 -10.27 -45.64 21.64
C SER A 64 -9.97 -44.16 21.42
N ASP A 65 -10.91 -43.44 20.81
CA ASP A 65 -10.80 -41.99 20.59
C ASP A 65 -10.79 -41.20 21.91
N GLU A 66 -11.30 -41.79 23.00
CA GLU A 66 -11.18 -41.24 24.36
C GLU A 66 -9.71 -41.14 24.81
N VAL A 67 -8.86 -42.01 24.28
CA VAL A 67 -7.43 -42.04 24.57
C VAL A 67 -6.68 -41.22 23.54
N LEU A 68 -6.80 -41.52 22.24
CA LEU A 68 -6.05 -40.83 21.16
C LEU A 68 -6.55 -39.41 20.84
N GLY A 69 -7.68 -38.98 21.41
CA GLY A 69 -8.27 -37.69 21.08
C GLY A 69 -8.71 -37.65 19.61
N THR A 70 -8.21 -36.67 18.87
CA THR A 70 -8.53 -36.45 17.45
C THR A 70 -7.51 -37.06 16.49
N ALA A 71 -6.45 -37.69 16.98
CA ALA A 71 -5.39 -38.26 16.16
C ALA A 71 -5.85 -39.56 15.46
N ASN A 72 -5.54 -39.71 14.17
CA ASN A 72 -5.85 -40.93 13.41
C ASN A 72 -4.81 -42.03 13.63
N GLY A 73 -3.56 -41.64 13.85
CA GLY A 73 -2.41 -42.48 14.16
C GLY A 73 -1.45 -41.79 15.14
N ALA A 74 -0.47 -42.55 15.65
CA ALA A 74 0.65 -42.03 16.42
C ALA A 74 1.79 -43.06 16.55
N TYR A 75 3.03 -42.69 16.25
CA TYR A 75 4.23 -43.45 16.55
C TYR A 75 4.83 -43.02 17.88
N SER A 76 5.21 -43.99 18.71
CA SER A 76 5.88 -43.72 19.98
C SER A 76 7.25 -44.37 20.01
N SER A 77 8.29 -43.55 19.94
CA SER A 77 9.69 -43.98 20.06
C SER A 77 9.99 -44.64 21.42
N SER A 78 9.35 -44.18 22.49
CA SER A 78 9.56 -44.70 23.86
C SER A 78 9.00 -46.11 24.08
N THR A 79 7.94 -46.49 23.37
CA THR A 79 7.33 -47.82 23.44
C THR A 79 7.62 -48.68 22.20
N ASN A 80 8.19 -48.05 21.15
CA ASN A 80 8.36 -48.58 19.82
C ASN A 80 7.08 -49.24 19.28
N LYS A 81 5.97 -48.49 19.26
CA LYS A 81 4.66 -48.94 18.77
C LYS A 81 4.02 -47.87 17.89
N ILE A 82 3.18 -48.33 16.97
CA ILE A 82 2.22 -47.49 16.23
C ILE A 82 0.85 -47.65 16.88
N TYR A 83 0.18 -46.56 17.21
CA TYR A 83 -1.18 -46.54 17.73
C TYR A 83 -2.13 -46.05 16.63
N LEU A 84 -3.29 -46.68 16.47
CA LEU A 84 -4.32 -46.23 15.52
C LEU A 84 -5.65 -46.02 16.23
N SER A 85 -6.40 -45.01 15.79
CA SER A 85 -7.75 -44.75 16.28
C SER A 85 -8.72 -45.86 15.88
N ALA A 86 -9.50 -46.33 16.86
CA ALA A 86 -10.57 -47.29 16.63
C ALA A 86 -11.69 -46.74 15.73
N SER A 87 -12.07 -45.45 15.85
CA SER A 87 -13.08 -44.87 14.96
C SER A 87 -12.56 -44.72 13.55
N PHE A 88 -11.32 -44.23 13.39
CA PHE A 88 -10.67 -44.08 12.10
C PHE A 88 -10.64 -45.42 11.35
N LEU A 89 -10.23 -46.51 12.00
CA LEU A 89 -10.23 -47.85 11.40
C LEU A 89 -11.61 -48.36 10.97
N ASN A 90 -12.69 -47.85 11.56
CA ASN A 90 -14.06 -48.26 11.24
C ASN A 90 -14.68 -47.43 10.12
N THR A 91 -14.23 -46.18 9.90
CA THR A 91 -14.84 -45.25 8.93
C THR A 91 -13.96 -44.96 7.72
N ALA A 92 -12.63 -45.11 7.82
CA ALA A 92 -11.69 -44.76 6.78
C ALA A 92 -11.63 -45.78 5.64
N SER A 93 -11.25 -45.31 4.45
CA SER A 93 -10.97 -46.20 3.31
C SER A 93 -9.67 -46.98 3.51
N SER A 94 -9.51 -48.13 2.85
CA SER A 94 -8.26 -48.90 2.92
C SER A 94 -7.05 -48.09 2.45
N ALA A 95 -7.22 -47.15 1.51
CA ALA A 95 -6.15 -46.26 1.06
C ALA A 95 -5.74 -45.26 2.15
N ALA A 96 -6.72 -44.66 2.84
CA ALA A 96 -6.45 -43.74 3.95
C ALA A 96 -5.76 -44.45 5.13
N ILE A 97 -6.14 -45.70 5.43
CA ILE A 97 -5.48 -46.49 6.48
C ILE A 97 -4.04 -46.83 6.10
N VAL A 98 -3.77 -47.18 4.83
CA VAL A 98 -2.41 -47.41 4.34
C VAL A 98 -1.56 -46.15 4.45
N ASN A 99 -2.13 -44.99 4.09
CA ASN A 99 -1.42 -43.71 4.17
C ASN A 99 -0.96 -43.40 5.59
N VAL A 100 -1.89 -43.45 6.56
CA VAL A 100 -1.57 -43.20 7.98
C VAL A 100 -0.54 -44.20 8.48
N ILE A 101 -0.65 -45.50 8.17
CA ILE A 101 0.37 -46.46 8.62
C ILE A 101 1.76 -46.16 8.01
N LEU A 102 1.84 -45.71 6.75
CA LEU A 102 3.11 -45.36 6.11
C LEU A 102 3.73 -44.11 6.71
N GLU A 103 2.90 -43.14 7.07
CA GLU A 103 3.25 -41.90 7.78
C GLU A 103 3.86 -42.23 9.14
N GLU A 104 3.19 -43.08 9.94
CA GLU A 104 3.74 -43.56 11.22
C GLU A 104 5.04 -44.37 11.09
N ILE A 105 5.20 -45.08 9.95
CA ILE A 105 6.46 -45.76 9.63
C ILE A 105 7.55 -44.75 9.26
N GLY A 106 7.19 -43.58 8.71
CA GLY A 106 8.09 -42.46 8.45
C GLY A 106 8.74 -41.96 9.74
N HIS A 107 7.97 -41.66 10.78
CA HIS A 107 8.51 -41.27 12.09
C HIS A 107 9.35 -42.37 12.74
N TYR A 108 8.94 -43.64 12.60
CA TYR A 108 9.79 -44.76 13.04
C TYR A 108 11.14 -44.76 12.32
N VAL A 109 11.14 -44.56 11.01
CA VAL A 109 12.37 -44.52 10.20
C VAL A 109 13.25 -43.36 10.63
N ASP A 110 12.69 -42.16 10.80
CA ASP A 110 13.41 -40.99 11.28
C ASP A 110 14.08 -41.27 12.63
N ALA A 111 13.31 -41.77 13.60
CA ALA A 111 13.80 -42.13 14.93
C ALA A 111 14.90 -43.22 14.91
N GLN A 112 14.98 -44.05 13.86
CA GLN A 112 16.08 -45.01 13.71
C GLN A 112 17.35 -44.36 13.15
N ILE A 113 17.22 -43.51 12.14
CA ILE A 113 18.34 -43.03 11.33
C ILE A 113 18.87 -41.66 11.77
N ASN A 114 18.04 -40.84 12.42
CA ASN A 114 18.40 -39.52 12.93
C ASN A 114 18.53 -39.51 14.45
N GLN A 115 19.40 -38.62 14.97
CA GLN A 115 19.56 -38.38 16.41
C GLN A 115 18.69 -37.22 16.92
N THR A 116 18.30 -36.34 16.00
CA THR A 116 17.42 -35.22 16.23
C THR A 116 16.35 -35.33 15.17
N ASP A 117 15.12 -35.19 15.63
CA ASP A 117 13.93 -35.25 14.81
C ASP A 117 14.02 -34.31 13.59
N SER A 118 13.54 -34.79 12.45
CA SER A 118 13.53 -34.00 11.21
C SER A 118 12.48 -32.89 11.32
N PRO A 119 12.77 -31.66 10.87
CA PRO A 119 11.78 -30.57 10.97
C PRO A 119 10.64 -30.73 9.96
N GLY A 120 9.42 -30.45 10.42
CA GLY A 120 8.18 -30.55 9.63
C GLY A 120 7.45 -31.87 9.90
N ASP A 121 6.57 -32.26 8.98
CA ASP A 121 5.87 -33.54 9.00
C ASP A 121 6.60 -34.53 8.06
N GLU A 122 7.71 -35.09 8.56
CA GLU A 122 8.53 -36.04 7.81
C GLU A 122 7.82 -37.38 7.56
N GLY A 123 6.83 -37.71 8.40
CA GLY A 123 5.93 -38.85 8.25
C GLY A 123 5.10 -38.75 6.97
N ALA A 124 4.37 -37.66 6.80
CA ALA A 124 3.54 -37.41 5.62
C ALA A 124 4.39 -37.29 4.35
N ILE A 125 5.54 -36.60 4.43
CA ILE A 125 6.49 -36.51 3.31
C ILE A 125 6.95 -37.92 2.91
N PHE A 126 7.32 -38.75 3.89
CA PHE A 126 7.71 -40.13 3.64
C PHE A 126 6.57 -40.94 3.01
N ALA A 127 5.36 -40.89 3.56
CA ALA A 127 4.18 -41.61 3.08
C ALA A 127 3.84 -41.26 1.61
N ALA A 128 3.90 -39.98 1.24
CA ALA A 128 3.69 -39.53 -0.13
C ALA A 128 4.78 -40.06 -1.07
N LEU A 129 6.05 -39.96 -0.67
CA LEU A 129 7.19 -40.36 -1.49
C LEU A 129 7.27 -41.88 -1.71
N VAL A 130 6.95 -42.70 -0.71
CA VAL A 130 6.95 -44.17 -0.85
C VAL A 130 5.80 -44.65 -1.73
N GLN A 131 4.70 -43.91 -1.79
CA GLN A 131 3.58 -44.15 -2.71
C GLN A 131 3.81 -43.56 -4.11
N ARG A 132 4.96 -42.91 -4.35
CA ARG A 132 5.37 -42.26 -5.62
C ARG A 132 4.53 -41.05 -6.01
N GLU A 133 4.00 -40.33 -5.03
CA GLU A 133 3.35 -39.05 -5.26
C GLU A 133 4.37 -37.95 -5.59
N VAL A 134 3.98 -36.99 -6.42
CA VAL A 134 4.82 -35.86 -6.81
C VAL A 134 4.43 -34.66 -5.95
N LEU A 135 5.22 -34.37 -4.92
CA LEU A 135 5.04 -33.19 -4.08
C LEU A 135 5.49 -31.93 -4.84
N SER A 136 4.62 -30.93 -4.96
CA SER A 136 4.99 -29.64 -5.53
C SER A 136 5.96 -28.89 -4.60
N PRO A 137 6.80 -27.95 -5.09
CA PRO A 137 7.69 -27.18 -4.23
C PRO A 137 6.96 -26.42 -3.11
N THR A 138 5.72 -25.98 -3.35
CA THR A 138 4.88 -25.32 -2.34
C THR A 138 4.41 -26.29 -1.27
N VAL A 139 3.82 -27.43 -1.67
CA VAL A 139 3.35 -28.47 -0.73
C VAL A 139 4.50 -29.03 0.10
N LEU A 140 5.67 -29.23 -0.52
CA LEU A 140 6.87 -29.68 0.19
C LEU A 140 7.39 -28.62 1.17
N ALA A 141 7.29 -27.33 0.84
CA ALA A 141 7.67 -26.27 1.76
C ALA A 141 6.70 -26.13 2.93
N GLU A 142 5.39 -26.31 2.68
CA GLU A 142 4.33 -26.35 3.69
C GLU A 142 4.57 -27.49 4.69
N LEU A 143 4.68 -28.73 4.19
CA LEU A 143 4.93 -29.92 5.03
C LEU A 143 6.24 -29.81 5.82
N LYS A 144 7.29 -29.18 5.26
CA LYS A 144 8.57 -28.93 5.98
C LYS A 144 8.49 -27.86 7.07
N THR A 145 7.37 -27.16 7.18
CA THR A 145 7.12 -26.12 8.20
C THR A 145 5.95 -26.45 9.12
N GLU A 146 5.21 -27.51 8.80
CA GLU A 146 4.10 -28.05 9.59
C GLU A 146 4.70 -28.90 10.70
N ASP A 147 4.85 -28.33 11.89
CA ASP A 147 5.17 -29.06 13.12
C ASP A 147 3.86 -29.22 13.90
N ASP A 148 3.22 -30.36 13.71
CA ASP A 148 1.91 -30.71 14.28
C ASP A 148 2.02 -31.67 15.47
N GLN A 149 3.23 -31.81 16.02
CA GLN A 149 3.55 -32.63 17.17
C GLN A 149 2.80 -32.15 18.43
N GLY A 150 2.03 -33.07 18.98
CA GLY A 150 1.34 -32.97 20.25
C GLY A 150 1.77 -34.07 21.22
N TRP A 151 1.56 -33.86 22.51
CA TRP A 151 1.84 -34.87 23.53
C TRP A 151 0.57 -35.29 24.25
N LEU A 152 0.36 -36.60 24.33
CA LEU A 152 -0.75 -37.24 25.00
C LEU A 152 -0.23 -38.23 26.05
N GLU A 153 -0.64 -38.07 27.31
CA GLU A 153 -0.26 -39.02 28.36
C GLU A 153 -1.21 -40.23 28.38
N VAL A 154 -0.69 -41.42 28.07
CA VAL A 154 -1.43 -42.69 28.10
C VAL A 154 -0.74 -43.66 29.04
N ASN A 155 -1.46 -44.10 30.08
CA ASN A 155 -0.95 -45.03 31.10
C ASN A 155 0.38 -44.57 31.78
N GLY A 156 0.59 -43.26 31.91
CA GLY A 156 1.82 -42.68 32.49
C GLY A 156 3.00 -42.59 31.53
N GLN A 157 2.77 -42.73 30.21
CA GLN A 157 3.77 -42.53 29.16
C GLN A 157 3.30 -41.45 28.19
N ASN A 158 4.21 -40.58 27.76
CA ASN A 158 3.93 -39.57 26.74
C ASN A 158 3.97 -40.22 25.36
N LEU A 159 2.86 -40.16 24.65
CA LEU A 159 2.71 -40.46 23.24
C LEU A 159 2.77 -39.16 22.46
N GLU A 160 3.55 -39.16 21.40
CA GLU A 160 3.56 -38.11 20.40
C GLU A 160 2.35 -38.34 19.49
N VAL A 161 1.54 -37.31 19.24
CA VAL A 161 0.29 -37.38 18.47
C VAL A 161 0.20 -36.20 17.51
N GLU A 162 -0.30 -36.45 16.32
CA GLU A 162 -0.51 -35.41 15.30
C GLU A 162 -1.95 -34.90 15.32
N TYR A 163 -2.10 -33.57 15.38
CA TYR A 163 -3.41 -32.92 15.40
C TYR A 163 -3.80 -32.42 14.01
N ASN A 164 -4.88 -32.96 13.44
CA ASN A 164 -5.48 -32.42 12.21
C ASN A 164 -6.18 -31.07 12.48
N ASN A 165 -5.42 -29.98 12.43
CA ASN A 165 -5.92 -28.64 12.71
C ASN A 165 -6.94 -28.19 11.63
N PRO A 166 -8.06 -27.56 12.01
CA PRO A 166 -9.02 -27.03 11.04
C PRO A 166 -8.35 -25.95 10.18
N THR A 167 -8.63 -25.96 8.88
CA THR A 167 -8.17 -24.92 7.96
C THR A 167 -9.14 -23.75 7.98
N VAL A 168 -8.66 -22.52 8.16
CA VAL A 168 -9.47 -21.30 8.18
C VAL A 168 -9.20 -20.46 6.94
N SER A 169 -10.26 -20.10 6.23
CA SER A 169 -10.23 -19.22 5.07
C SER A 169 -11.01 -17.93 5.33
N LEU A 170 -10.62 -16.87 4.62
CA LEU A 170 -11.25 -15.55 4.69
C LEU A 170 -11.69 -15.14 3.30
N SER A 171 -12.92 -14.63 3.18
CA SER A 171 -13.44 -14.06 1.95
C SER A 171 -14.28 -12.82 2.23
N LEU A 172 -14.60 -12.06 1.18
CA LEU A 172 -15.48 -10.89 1.22
C LEU A 172 -16.65 -11.15 0.28
N THR A 173 -17.88 -11.02 0.77
CA THR A 173 -19.06 -11.20 -0.09
C THR A 173 -19.27 -10.00 -1.01
N SER A 174 -19.97 -10.18 -2.13
CA SER A 174 -20.45 -9.04 -2.91
C SER A 174 -21.56 -8.30 -2.14
N PRO A 175 -21.54 -6.95 -2.09
CA PRO A 175 -20.55 -6.07 -2.72
C PRO A 175 -19.24 -5.95 -1.93
N SER A 176 -18.10 -5.97 -2.64
CA SER A 176 -16.77 -5.72 -2.06
C SER A 176 -16.40 -4.24 -1.97
N THR A 177 -17.29 -3.36 -2.45
CA THR A 177 -17.13 -1.92 -2.47
C THR A 177 -18.44 -1.30 -2.01
N VAL A 178 -18.37 -0.48 -0.96
CA VAL A 178 -19.50 0.21 -0.34
C VAL A 178 -19.22 1.70 -0.30
N THR A 179 -20.16 2.52 0.17
CA THR A 179 -19.98 3.97 0.30
C THR A 179 -20.37 4.41 1.70
N GLU A 180 -19.77 5.48 2.20
CA GLU A 180 -19.96 5.97 3.58
C GLU A 180 -21.41 6.31 3.91
N ASP A 181 -22.15 6.90 2.96
CA ASP A 181 -23.59 7.19 3.10
C ASP A 181 -24.49 6.03 2.67
N GLY A 182 -23.89 4.89 2.29
CA GLY A 182 -24.62 3.72 1.80
C GLY A 182 -25.30 2.96 2.93
N PRO A 183 -26.38 2.20 2.65
CA PRO A 183 -26.90 1.20 3.60
C PRO A 183 -26.04 -0.08 3.66
N GLN A 184 -24.97 -0.15 2.86
CA GLN A 184 -24.24 -1.37 2.57
C GLN A 184 -23.04 -1.51 3.51
N ASN A 185 -22.82 -2.72 4.00
CA ASN A 185 -21.70 -3.06 4.86
C ASN A 185 -20.76 -4.01 4.12
N LEU A 186 -19.47 -4.01 4.47
CA LEU A 186 -18.53 -5.03 4.02
C LEU A 186 -18.70 -6.27 4.90
N PHE A 187 -19.03 -7.41 4.29
CA PHE A 187 -19.16 -8.68 5.03
C PHE A 187 -17.97 -9.59 4.77
N TYR A 188 -17.07 -9.65 5.74
CA TYR A 188 -15.98 -10.60 5.79
C TYR A 188 -16.48 -11.92 6.35
N VAL A 189 -16.27 -13.00 5.60
CA VAL A 189 -16.71 -14.33 5.96
C VAL A 189 -15.49 -15.18 6.28
N PHE A 190 -15.35 -15.52 7.55
CA PHE A 190 -14.40 -16.52 8.02
C PHE A 190 -15.07 -17.87 7.93
N SER A 191 -14.44 -18.82 7.23
CA SER A 191 -14.92 -20.19 7.09
C SER A 191 -13.86 -21.15 7.62
N ARG A 192 -14.28 -22.24 8.26
CA ARG A 192 -13.37 -23.34 8.63
C ARG A 192 -13.80 -24.68 8.05
N THR A 193 -12.84 -25.47 7.62
CA THR A 193 -12.99 -26.87 7.21
C THR A 193 -12.24 -27.78 8.18
N GLY A 194 -12.61 -29.06 8.25
CA GLY A 194 -12.07 -29.99 9.25
C GLY A 194 -12.91 -30.01 10.53
N ASP A 195 -12.26 -30.01 11.70
CA ASP A 195 -12.93 -30.09 13.00
C ASP A 195 -13.77 -28.83 13.31
N THR A 196 -15.05 -29.04 13.57
CA THR A 196 -16.00 -28.00 13.99
C THR A 196 -16.54 -28.21 15.39
N THR A 197 -16.17 -29.30 16.07
CA THR A 197 -16.75 -29.71 17.35
C THR A 197 -16.53 -28.66 18.45
N ASN A 198 -15.31 -28.14 18.54
CA ASN A 198 -14.91 -27.15 19.53
C ASN A 198 -15.03 -25.72 19.02
N SER A 199 -15.14 -24.78 19.96
CA SER A 199 -15.02 -23.36 19.65
C SER A 199 -13.56 -23.04 19.27
N LEU A 200 -13.38 -22.13 18.31
CA LEU A 200 -12.06 -21.74 17.80
C LEU A 200 -11.98 -20.22 17.67
N THR A 201 -10.97 -19.59 18.27
CA THR A 201 -10.68 -18.17 18.08
C THR A 201 -9.61 -18.00 17.02
N VAL A 202 -9.86 -17.16 16.03
CA VAL A 202 -8.97 -16.87 14.91
C VAL A 202 -8.59 -15.40 14.95
N ASN A 203 -7.29 -15.14 14.84
CA ASN A 203 -6.74 -13.78 14.82
C ASN A 203 -6.52 -13.31 13.37
N PHE A 204 -6.64 -12.02 13.16
CA PHE A 204 -6.35 -11.37 11.89
C PHE A 204 -5.70 -10.01 12.10
N ASN A 205 -4.91 -9.59 11.12
CA ASN A 205 -4.35 -8.25 11.05
C ASN A 205 -5.32 -7.33 10.28
N VAL A 206 -5.44 -6.09 10.74
CA VAL A 206 -6.22 -5.03 10.12
C VAL A 206 -5.24 -4.07 9.44
N GLY A 207 -5.45 -3.82 8.16
CA GLY A 207 -4.70 -2.88 7.34
C GLY A 207 -5.62 -2.12 6.38
N GLY A 208 -5.03 -1.48 5.38
CA GLY A 208 -5.72 -0.50 4.52
C GLY A 208 -5.50 0.93 5.03
N ASN A 209 -6.16 1.90 4.42
CA ASN A 209 -6.09 3.32 4.79
C ASN A 209 -7.30 3.81 5.59
N ALA A 210 -8.36 3.01 5.73
CA ALA A 210 -9.51 3.33 6.56
C ALA A 210 -9.20 3.13 8.06
N THR A 211 -9.76 4.00 8.90
CA THR A 211 -9.53 4.12 10.33
C THR A 211 -10.75 3.64 11.12
N PHE A 212 -10.56 2.64 11.97
CA PHE A 212 -11.61 2.09 12.82
C PHE A 212 -12.18 3.13 13.82
N ASN A 213 -13.51 3.22 13.91
CA ASN A 213 -14.34 4.21 14.62
C ASN A 213 -14.35 5.64 14.05
N SER A 214 -13.58 5.91 13.02
CA SER A 214 -13.69 7.15 12.23
C SER A 214 -14.51 6.84 10.98
N ASP A 215 -14.03 5.89 10.18
CA ASP A 215 -14.49 5.66 8.81
C ASP A 215 -15.38 4.40 8.76
N TYR A 216 -15.26 3.52 9.76
CA TYR A 216 -16.13 2.35 9.91
C TYR A 216 -16.25 1.83 11.36
N GLY A 217 -17.42 1.26 11.66
CA GLY A 217 -17.68 0.43 12.83
C GLY A 217 -17.64 -1.07 12.49
N GLN A 218 -17.78 -1.94 13.51
CA GLN A 218 -17.79 -3.40 13.29
C GLN A 218 -18.87 -4.11 14.12
N ARG A 219 -19.37 -5.22 13.59
CA ARG A 219 -20.18 -6.22 14.31
C ARG A 219 -19.73 -7.63 13.97
N GLY A 220 -19.67 -8.49 14.98
CA GLY A 220 -19.35 -9.91 14.83
C GLY A 220 -17.90 -10.26 15.18
N ALA A 221 -17.02 -9.29 15.39
CA ALA A 221 -15.70 -9.56 15.95
C ALA A 221 -15.77 -9.85 17.46
N THR A 222 -14.90 -10.75 17.92
CA THR A 222 -14.64 -10.98 19.35
C THR A 222 -13.80 -9.84 19.93
N SER A 223 -12.81 -9.37 19.17
CA SER A 223 -12.05 -8.16 19.44
C SER A 223 -11.70 -7.45 18.14
N PHE A 224 -11.62 -6.12 18.15
CA PHE A 224 -11.26 -5.34 16.96
C PHE A 224 -10.50 -4.08 17.37
N GLY A 225 -9.28 -3.94 16.87
CA GLY A 225 -8.43 -2.77 17.07
C GLY A 225 -7.91 -2.22 15.73
N THR A 226 -7.04 -1.22 15.79
CA THR A 226 -6.54 -0.53 14.59
C THR A 226 -5.54 -1.35 13.77
N THR A 227 -4.89 -2.35 14.36
CA THR A 227 -3.88 -3.19 13.70
C THR A 227 -4.21 -4.68 13.72
N THR A 228 -5.05 -5.12 14.66
CA THR A 228 -5.34 -6.55 14.89
C THR A 228 -6.77 -6.72 15.39
N GLY A 229 -7.38 -7.86 15.08
CA GLY A 229 -8.67 -8.28 15.61
C GLY A 229 -8.77 -9.80 15.70
N SER A 230 -9.90 -10.27 16.23
CA SER A 230 -10.21 -11.70 16.31
C SER A 230 -11.69 -12.00 16.15
N VAL A 231 -12.00 -13.18 15.62
CA VAL A 231 -13.34 -13.77 15.55
C VAL A 231 -13.35 -15.13 16.25
N THR A 232 -14.51 -15.55 16.77
CA THR A 232 -14.65 -16.84 17.45
C THR A 232 -15.73 -17.67 16.77
N PHE A 233 -15.34 -18.81 16.22
CA PHE A 233 -16.27 -19.86 15.81
C PHE A 233 -16.87 -20.49 17.06
N ALA A 234 -18.20 -20.49 17.17
CA ALA A 234 -18.89 -21.29 18.19
C ALA A 234 -18.70 -22.79 17.91
N ALA A 235 -18.80 -23.62 18.96
CA ALA A 235 -18.85 -25.07 18.83
C ALA A 235 -19.95 -25.49 17.84
N GLY A 236 -19.61 -26.33 16.87
CA GLY A 236 -20.46 -26.76 15.75
C GLY A 236 -20.60 -25.76 14.60
N SER A 237 -20.10 -24.52 14.72
CA SER A 237 -20.13 -23.54 13.62
C SER A 237 -18.92 -23.67 12.72
N ASN A 238 -19.13 -23.58 11.41
CA ASN A 238 -18.07 -23.52 10.41
C ASN A 238 -17.91 -22.13 9.79
N VAL A 239 -18.70 -21.13 10.23
CA VAL A 239 -18.69 -19.76 9.69
C VAL A 239 -18.74 -18.74 10.82
N VAL A 240 -18.01 -17.63 10.64
CA VAL A 240 -18.21 -16.37 11.35
C VAL A 240 -18.28 -15.23 10.35
N ILE A 241 -19.29 -14.37 10.49
CA ILE A 241 -19.49 -13.18 9.66
C ILE A 241 -19.12 -11.95 10.48
N LEU A 242 -18.17 -11.18 9.95
CA LEU A 242 -17.79 -9.86 10.42
C LEU A 242 -18.36 -8.82 9.46
N SER A 243 -19.27 -7.98 9.96
CA SER A 243 -19.81 -6.81 9.26
C SER A 243 -18.96 -5.60 9.62
N LEU A 244 -18.45 -4.89 8.62
CA LEU A 244 -17.88 -3.55 8.80
C LEU A 244 -18.86 -2.53 8.22
N ASP A 245 -19.26 -1.59 9.06
CA ASP A 245 -20.31 -0.63 8.77
C ASP A 245 -19.65 0.72 8.48
N PRO A 246 -19.70 1.23 7.24
CA PRO A 246 -19.15 2.53 6.92
C PRO A 246 -19.76 3.62 7.82
N SER A 247 -18.91 4.54 8.26
CA SER A 247 -19.31 5.72 9.01
C SER A 247 -19.38 6.88 8.04
N SER A 248 -20.51 7.57 8.02
CA SER A 248 -20.72 8.77 7.21
C SER A 248 -20.07 9.97 7.92
N ASP A 249 -19.31 10.77 7.18
CA ASP A 249 -18.86 12.08 7.63
C ASP A 249 -19.25 13.24 6.68
N VAL A 250 -18.49 14.32 6.65
CA VAL A 250 -18.75 15.50 5.79
C VAL A 250 -17.50 16.00 5.07
N VAL A 251 -16.41 15.24 5.12
CA VAL A 251 -15.06 15.59 4.70
C VAL A 251 -14.69 14.69 3.53
N SER A 252 -14.57 15.28 2.34
CA SER A 252 -14.00 14.53 1.22
C SER A 252 -12.50 14.31 1.44
N ASP A 253 -12.14 13.11 1.87
CA ASP A 253 -10.78 12.64 2.12
C ASP A 253 -10.34 11.51 1.16
N GLY A 254 -11.24 11.08 0.27
CA GLY A 254 -11.01 10.13 -0.82
C GLY A 254 -11.26 8.68 -0.42
N ASN A 255 -11.54 7.81 -1.41
CA ASN A 255 -11.87 6.40 -1.17
C ASN A 255 -10.87 5.69 -0.25
N GLU A 256 -11.37 5.00 0.77
CA GLU A 256 -10.57 4.17 1.64
C GLU A 256 -10.75 2.67 1.41
N THR A 257 -9.89 1.91 2.08
CA THR A 257 -9.82 0.47 1.99
C THR A 257 -9.64 -0.10 3.38
N VAL A 258 -10.32 -1.21 3.64
CA VAL A 258 -10.08 -2.08 4.80
C VAL A 258 -9.52 -3.39 4.27
N ALA A 259 -8.35 -3.79 4.75
CA ALA A 259 -7.68 -5.01 4.35
C ALA A 259 -7.55 -5.93 5.56
N LEU A 260 -8.12 -7.13 5.50
CA LEU A 260 -8.01 -8.13 6.55
C LEU A 260 -7.12 -9.28 6.09
N THR A 261 -6.13 -9.63 6.90
CA THR A 261 -5.20 -10.75 6.63
C THR A 261 -5.26 -11.72 7.78
N LEU A 262 -5.52 -13.01 7.50
CA LEU A 262 -5.47 -14.05 8.53
C LEU A 262 -4.07 -14.11 9.16
N ALA A 263 -4.02 -14.11 10.49
CA ALA A 263 -2.77 -14.28 11.22
C ALA A 263 -2.56 -15.78 11.54
N ALA A 264 -1.30 -16.22 11.53
CA ALA A 264 -0.94 -17.54 12.04
C ALA A 264 -1.31 -17.66 13.53
N GLY A 265 -1.77 -18.84 13.94
CA GLY A 265 -2.21 -19.10 15.31
C GLY A 265 -2.14 -20.59 15.65
N THR A 266 -2.35 -20.90 16.93
CA THR A 266 -2.38 -22.28 17.43
C THR A 266 -3.76 -22.90 17.21
N GLY A 267 -3.82 -24.14 16.71
CA GLY A 267 -5.08 -24.89 16.58
C GLY A 267 -5.86 -24.63 15.29
N TYR A 268 -5.25 -24.00 14.28
CA TYR A 268 -5.79 -23.89 12.92
C TYR A 268 -4.70 -23.60 11.89
N SER A 269 -4.92 -24.02 10.64
CA SER A 269 -4.05 -23.70 9.50
C SER A 269 -4.66 -22.56 8.68
N VAL A 270 -3.83 -21.65 8.14
CA VAL A 270 -4.31 -20.50 7.33
C VAL A 270 -4.53 -20.94 5.88
N GLY A 271 -5.79 -21.01 5.46
CA GLY A 271 -6.19 -21.41 4.10
C GLY A 271 -6.31 -20.28 3.09
N THR A 272 -6.31 -19.01 3.54
CA THR A 272 -6.27 -17.84 2.64
C THR A 272 -5.00 -17.05 2.90
N THR A 273 -4.08 -17.07 1.93
CA THR A 273 -2.84 -16.30 2.00
C THR A 273 -3.05 -14.91 1.39
N GLY A 274 -2.61 -13.88 2.11
CA GLY A 274 -2.73 -12.48 1.69
C GLY A 274 -3.96 -11.74 2.22
N ALA A 275 -4.04 -10.46 1.86
CA ALA A 275 -5.07 -9.56 2.33
C ALA A 275 -6.36 -9.68 1.51
N VAL A 276 -7.49 -9.78 2.19
CA VAL A 276 -8.83 -9.61 1.61
C VAL A 276 -9.24 -8.16 1.81
N THR A 277 -9.43 -7.43 0.72
CA THR A 277 -9.64 -5.97 0.75
C THR A 277 -11.04 -5.60 0.31
N GLY A 278 -11.72 -4.82 1.14
CA GLY A 278 -12.95 -4.10 0.81
C GLY A 278 -12.66 -2.62 0.65
N THR A 279 -13.48 -1.94 -0.16
CA THR A 279 -13.34 -0.50 -0.43
C THR A 279 -14.54 0.26 0.12
N ILE A 280 -14.28 1.38 0.78
CA ILE A 280 -15.27 2.36 1.18
C ILE A 280 -15.05 3.55 0.23
N LEU A 281 -16.06 3.91 -0.56
CA LEU A 281 -15.97 5.06 -1.45
C LEU A 281 -16.39 6.30 -0.68
N ASP A 282 -15.49 7.28 -0.66
CA ASP A 282 -15.81 8.65 -0.30
C ASP A 282 -16.84 9.16 -1.30
N ASN A 283 -18.01 9.47 -0.76
CA ASN A 283 -19.09 10.08 -1.52
C ASN A 283 -19.39 11.50 -1.06
N ASP A 284 -18.60 12.02 -0.13
CA ASP A 284 -18.58 13.41 0.22
C ASP A 284 -17.97 14.21 -0.91
N VAL A 285 -18.35 15.47 -0.93
CA VAL A 285 -18.02 16.35 -2.03
C VAL A 285 -17.38 17.59 -1.46
N ALA A 286 -16.15 17.88 -1.90
CA ALA A 286 -15.52 19.16 -1.62
C ALA A 286 -16.53 20.30 -1.90
N PRO A 287 -16.67 21.30 -1.01
CA PRO A 287 -17.70 22.33 -1.14
C PRO A 287 -17.72 22.93 -2.55
N GLY A 288 -18.80 22.69 -3.31
CA GLY A 288 -18.99 23.22 -4.67
C GLY A 288 -18.70 22.26 -5.83
N THR A 289 -18.36 21.00 -5.57
CA THR A 289 -18.33 19.94 -6.60
C THR A 289 -19.61 19.10 -6.48
N VAL A 290 -20.11 18.53 -7.58
CA VAL A 290 -21.27 17.62 -7.54
C VAL A 290 -20.85 16.26 -8.03
N VAL A 291 -20.71 15.35 -7.09
CA VAL A 291 -20.43 13.94 -7.35
C VAL A 291 -21.75 13.20 -7.52
N ARG A 292 -21.75 12.31 -8.52
CA ARG A 292 -22.87 11.46 -8.93
C ARG A 292 -22.88 10.22 -8.03
N GLY A 293 -23.91 10.01 -7.20
CA GLY A 293 -24.07 8.71 -6.53
C GLY A 293 -25.03 8.65 -5.34
N SER A 294 -26.20 8.03 -5.55
CA SER A 294 -27.05 7.26 -4.58
C SER A 294 -28.50 7.13 -5.10
N ILE A 295 -28.79 6.14 -5.95
CA ILE A 295 -30.17 5.97 -6.49
C ILE A 295 -31.16 5.89 -5.33
N ALA A 296 -32.30 6.58 -5.46
CA ALA A 296 -33.34 6.61 -4.43
C ALA A 296 -33.84 5.21 -4.07
N ARG A 297 -34.05 5.00 -2.77
CA ARG A 297 -34.79 3.87 -2.20
C ARG A 297 -36.23 3.86 -2.73
N SER A 298 -36.52 3.11 -3.80
CA SER A 298 -37.88 2.83 -4.29
C SER A 298 -38.24 1.38 -3.99
N GLU A 299 -39.13 1.17 -3.03
CA GLU A 299 -39.58 -0.14 -2.57
C GLU A 299 -40.39 -0.92 -3.65
N TYR A 300 -40.88 -0.23 -4.68
CA TYR A 300 -41.86 -0.80 -5.62
C TYR A 300 -41.24 -1.10 -6.99
N GLY A 301 -40.80 -2.35 -7.19
CA GLY A 301 -40.71 -3.06 -8.48
C GLY A 301 -40.14 -2.36 -9.71
N SER A 302 -39.44 -1.23 -9.57
CA SER A 302 -39.15 -0.34 -10.69
C SER A 302 -38.12 0.71 -10.35
N GLY A 303 -37.19 0.96 -11.27
CA GLY A 303 -35.92 1.61 -10.94
C GLY A 303 -34.77 0.63 -10.77
N ARG A 304 -35.01 -0.70 -10.86
CA ARG A 304 -34.05 -1.68 -10.35
C ARG A 304 -32.89 -1.85 -11.32
N THR A 305 -31.70 -1.48 -10.87
CA THR A 305 -30.45 -1.91 -11.50
C THR A 305 -29.96 -3.25 -10.98
N ARG A 306 -30.41 -3.73 -9.78
CA ARG A 306 -29.95 -4.99 -9.17
C ARG A 306 -30.98 -5.73 -8.26
N HIS A 307 -31.23 -6.98 -8.67
CA HIS A 307 -31.23 -8.27 -7.94
C HIS A 307 -32.35 -8.76 -7.01
N GLU A 308 -33.14 -7.98 -6.26
CA GLU A 308 -34.01 -8.62 -5.24
C GLU A 308 -35.39 -7.97 -5.04
N PHE A 309 -36.45 -8.78 -5.04
CA PHE A 309 -37.76 -8.40 -4.54
C PHE A 309 -37.82 -8.61 -3.03
N GLY A 310 -37.87 -7.52 -2.26
CA GLY A 310 -38.09 -7.62 -0.83
C GLY A 310 -39.35 -8.41 -0.48
N ASN A 311 -39.24 -9.28 0.51
CA ASN A 311 -40.41 -9.94 1.07
C ASN A 311 -41.30 -8.89 1.75
N GLY A 312 -42.48 -8.70 1.20
CA GLY A 312 -43.37 -7.65 1.70
C GLY A 312 -43.98 -7.96 3.06
N LEU A 313 -43.97 -9.22 3.51
CA LEU A 313 -44.77 -9.71 4.66
C LEU A 313 -43.94 -10.32 5.80
N ALA A 314 -42.65 -10.59 5.60
CA ALA A 314 -41.81 -11.25 6.57
C ALA A 314 -40.37 -10.71 6.52
N PHE A 315 -39.67 -10.84 7.66
CA PHE A 315 -38.23 -10.60 7.76
C PHE A 315 -37.50 -11.92 7.97
N ALA A 316 -36.23 -11.95 7.59
CA ALA A 316 -35.27 -12.99 7.96
C ALA A 316 -33.95 -12.33 8.38
N ALA A 317 -33.56 -12.46 9.64
CA ALA A 317 -32.31 -11.93 10.16
C ALA A 317 -31.19 -12.96 10.05
N LEU A 318 -30.01 -12.52 9.61
CA LEU A 318 -28.77 -13.30 9.59
C LEU A 318 -27.92 -12.96 10.82
N LYS A 319 -27.49 -13.99 11.54
CA LYS A 319 -26.63 -13.87 12.72
C LYS A 319 -25.15 -14.08 12.35
N SER A 320 -24.24 -13.57 13.18
CA SER A 320 -22.79 -13.67 12.97
C SER A 320 -22.27 -15.10 12.92
N ASP A 321 -22.99 -16.06 13.50
CA ASP A 321 -22.70 -17.51 13.46
C ASP A 321 -23.23 -18.20 12.19
N GLY A 322 -23.81 -17.44 11.26
CA GLY A 322 -24.42 -17.97 10.03
C GLY A 322 -25.78 -18.65 10.24
N SER A 323 -26.44 -18.43 11.40
CA SER A 323 -27.82 -18.87 11.63
C SER A 323 -28.86 -17.84 11.16
N VAL A 324 -30.07 -18.30 10.82
CA VAL A 324 -31.15 -17.44 10.30
C VAL A 324 -32.38 -17.47 11.19
N VAL A 325 -32.93 -16.29 11.50
CA VAL A 325 -34.13 -16.12 12.33
C VAL A 325 -35.21 -15.36 11.55
N PRO A 326 -36.24 -16.04 11.01
CA PRO A 326 -37.35 -15.38 10.34
C PRO A 326 -38.54 -15.10 11.25
N TRP A 327 -39.34 -14.09 10.89
CA TRP A 327 -40.63 -13.78 11.51
C TRP A 327 -41.53 -12.98 10.56
N GLY A 328 -42.81 -12.85 10.91
CA GLY A 328 -43.83 -12.18 10.10
C GLY A 328 -44.89 -13.16 9.62
N PHE A 329 -45.44 -12.95 8.43
CA PHE A 329 -46.50 -13.81 7.90
C PHE A 329 -45.98 -15.21 7.60
N SER A 330 -46.51 -16.23 8.30
CA SER A 330 -45.95 -17.58 8.32
C SER A 330 -45.81 -18.21 6.94
N THR A 331 -46.86 -18.15 6.10
CA THR A 331 -46.85 -18.78 4.78
C THR A 331 -45.90 -18.12 3.81
N TYR A 332 -45.50 -16.86 4.04
CA TYR A 332 -44.61 -16.11 3.14
C TYR A 332 -43.20 -15.99 3.73
N GLY A 333 -42.78 -16.99 4.50
CA GLY A 333 -41.40 -17.11 4.97
C GLY A 333 -41.16 -16.66 6.41
N GLY A 334 -42.21 -16.20 7.13
CA GLY A 334 -42.12 -15.94 8.57
C GLY A 334 -42.01 -17.20 9.43
N ASP A 335 -42.23 -18.39 8.86
CA ASP A 335 -42.01 -19.70 9.48
C ASP A 335 -41.00 -20.51 8.65
N SER A 336 -39.89 -20.93 9.26
CA SER A 336 -38.85 -21.76 8.66
C SER A 336 -38.72 -23.14 9.32
N SER A 337 -39.71 -23.56 10.11
CA SER A 337 -39.65 -24.79 10.90
C SER A 337 -39.32 -26.04 10.07
N SER A 338 -39.81 -26.10 8.81
CA SER A 338 -39.54 -27.16 7.82
C SER A 338 -38.07 -27.26 7.38
N VAL A 339 -37.28 -26.21 7.52
CA VAL A 339 -35.86 -26.15 7.10
C VAL A 339 -34.92 -25.71 8.22
N SER A 340 -35.42 -25.63 9.45
CA SER A 340 -34.71 -25.09 10.61
C SER A 340 -33.32 -25.71 10.84
N SER A 341 -33.19 -27.04 10.71
CA SER A 341 -31.91 -27.76 10.85
C SER A 341 -30.85 -27.39 9.80
N ARG A 342 -31.26 -26.80 8.67
CA ARG A 342 -30.36 -26.37 7.59
C ARG A 342 -29.95 -24.89 7.72
N LEU A 343 -30.63 -24.15 8.60
CA LEU A 343 -30.47 -22.72 8.87
C LEU A 343 -29.81 -22.43 10.23
N THR A 344 -29.29 -23.44 10.92
CA THR A 344 -28.60 -23.28 12.21
C THR A 344 -27.17 -22.76 12.10
N SER A 345 -26.55 -22.87 10.93
CA SER A 345 -25.19 -22.38 10.65
C SER A 345 -24.87 -22.39 9.15
N GLY A 346 -23.80 -21.70 8.78
CA GLY A 346 -23.20 -21.74 7.46
C GLY A 346 -23.90 -20.88 6.39
N VAL A 347 -24.97 -20.15 6.72
CA VAL A 347 -25.56 -19.16 5.82
C VAL A 347 -24.68 -17.92 5.77
N THR A 348 -24.43 -17.41 4.56
CA THR A 348 -23.64 -16.19 4.33
C THR A 348 -24.50 -15.03 3.84
N GLN A 349 -25.58 -15.31 3.10
CA GLN A 349 -26.49 -14.30 2.56
C GLN A 349 -27.94 -14.83 2.51
N ILE A 350 -28.92 -13.93 2.63
CA ILE A 350 -30.35 -14.25 2.51
C ILE A 350 -30.97 -13.36 1.45
N PHE A 351 -31.63 -13.99 0.49
CA PHE A 351 -32.33 -13.38 -0.63
C PHE A 351 -33.83 -13.56 -0.47
N SER A 352 -34.63 -12.70 -1.10
CA SER A 352 -36.08 -12.84 -1.08
C SER A 352 -36.74 -12.56 -2.43
N ASN A 353 -37.98 -13.04 -2.55
CA ASN A 353 -38.99 -12.44 -3.40
C ASN A 353 -40.17 -11.99 -2.54
N SER A 354 -41.25 -11.52 -3.16
CA SER A 354 -42.40 -10.98 -2.41
C SER A 354 -43.07 -12.00 -1.45
N PHE A 355 -42.79 -13.30 -1.59
CA PHE A 355 -43.50 -14.41 -0.94
C PHE A 355 -42.61 -15.51 -0.35
N ALA A 356 -41.30 -15.52 -0.62
CA ALA A 356 -40.39 -16.59 -0.22
C ALA A 356 -38.96 -16.08 0.00
N PHE A 357 -38.13 -16.91 0.65
CA PHE A 357 -36.71 -16.65 0.90
C PHE A 357 -35.83 -17.77 0.33
N ALA A 358 -34.58 -17.41 0.03
CA ALA A 358 -33.50 -18.30 -0.31
C ALA A 358 -32.23 -17.90 0.45
N ALA A 359 -31.64 -18.80 1.21
CA ALA A 359 -30.39 -18.60 1.94
C ALA A 359 -29.23 -19.28 1.19
N LEU A 360 -28.19 -18.51 0.86
CA LEU A 360 -26.94 -18.99 0.30
C LEU A 360 -25.98 -19.36 1.43
N LYS A 361 -25.36 -20.54 1.31
CA LYS A 361 -24.40 -21.07 2.28
C LYS A 361 -22.95 -20.89 1.82
N SER A 362 -22.02 -20.96 2.76
CA SER A 362 -20.57 -20.83 2.50
C SER A 362 -20.01 -21.90 1.57
N ASP A 363 -20.65 -23.07 1.49
CA ASP A 363 -20.33 -24.15 0.56
C ASP A 363 -20.93 -23.95 -0.85
N GLY A 364 -21.62 -22.82 -1.07
CA GLY A 364 -22.31 -22.49 -2.32
C GLY A 364 -23.64 -23.21 -2.52
N SER A 365 -24.18 -23.87 -1.49
CA SER A 365 -25.51 -24.49 -1.52
C SER A 365 -26.63 -23.51 -1.15
N VAL A 366 -27.88 -23.82 -1.53
CA VAL A 366 -29.05 -22.96 -1.27
C VAL A 366 -30.14 -23.68 -0.46
N VAL A 367 -30.71 -22.99 0.53
CA VAL A 367 -31.87 -23.41 1.33
C VAL A 367 -33.03 -22.46 1.07
N THR A 368 -34.21 -22.96 0.72
CA THR A 368 -35.40 -22.14 0.39
C THR A 368 -36.56 -22.42 1.35
N TRP A 369 -37.40 -21.41 1.61
CA TRP A 369 -38.65 -21.55 2.38
C TRP A 369 -39.64 -20.41 2.05
N GLY A 370 -40.92 -20.57 2.43
CA GLY A 370 -42.02 -19.64 2.12
C GLY A 370 -43.12 -20.27 1.28
N ASP A 371 -43.83 -19.48 0.45
CA ASP A 371 -44.90 -20.02 -0.40
C ASP A 371 -44.27 -20.93 -1.47
N SER A 372 -44.69 -22.20 -1.50
CA SER A 372 -44.11 -23.22 -2.38
C SER A 372 -44.27 -22.90 -3.86
N ARG A 373 -45.35 -22.22 -4.26
CA ARG A 373 -45.60 -21.84 -5.67
C ARG A 373 -44.69 -20.70 -6.12
N TYR A 374 -44.19 -19.92 -5.18
CA TYR A 374 -43.39 -18.73 -5.42
C TYR A 374 -41.93 -18.91 -4.99
N GLY A 375 -41.42 -20.14 -5.10
CA GLY A 375 -39.99 -20.42 -4.91
C GLY A 375 -39.58 -20.85 -3.50
N GLY A 376 -40.52 -20.99 -2.57
CA GLY A 376 -40.28 -21.61 -1.27
C GLY A 376 -40.03 -23.13 -1.33
N ASP A 377 -40.40 -23.77 -2.45
CA ASP A 377 -40.02 -25.15 -2.78
C ASP A 377 -39.06 -25.15 -3.98
N SER A 378 -37.84 -25.66 -3.76
CA SER A 378 -36.81 -25.82 -4.80
C SER A 378 -36.42 -27.28 -5.04
N SER A 379 -37.26 -28.23 -4.63
CA SER A 379 -36.99 -29.67 -4.73
C SER A 379 -36.68 -30.13 -6.16
N SER A 380 -37.35 -29.55 -7.16
CA SER A 380 -37.16 -29.82 -8.59
C SER A 380 -35.77 -29.48 -9.14
N VAL A 381 -35.03 -28.60 -8.45
CA VAL A 381 -33.69 -28.14 -8.85
C VAL A 381 -32.65 -28.34 -7.75
N SER A 382 -32.95 -29.18 -6.75
CA SER A 382 -32.14 -29.37 -5.55
C SER A 382 -30.69 -29.79 -5.83
N SER A 383 -30.47 -30.68 -6.80
CA SER A 383 -29.11 -31.09 -7.22
C SER A 383 -28.32 -29.93 -7.83
N SER A 384 -28.99 -29.05 -8.58
CA SER A 384 -28.38 -27.89 -9.21
C SER A 384 -28.06 -26.78 -8.20
N LEU A 385 -28.70 -26.78 -7.03
CA LEU A 385 -28.50 -25.84 -5.93
C LEU A 385 -27.62 -26.41 -4.79
N ALA A 386 -26.96 -27.55 -5.02
CA ALA A 386 -26.17 -28.22 -4.00
C ALA A 386 -24.77 -27.60 -3.79
N SER A 387 -24.25 -26.87 -4.77
CA SER A 387 -22.95 -26.17 -4.68
C SER A 387 -22.76 -25.17 -5.83
N GLY A 388 -21.75 -24.31 -5.69
CA GLY A 388 -21.28 -23.43 -6.75
C GLY A 388 -22.15 -22.21 -7.04
N ILE A 389 -23.22 -21.97 -6.28
CA ILE A 389 -24.01 -20.73 -6.37
C ILE A 389 -23.19 -19.57 -5.80
N THR A 390 -23.15 -18.47 -6.52
CA THR A 390 -22.47 -17.23 -6.09
C THR A 390 -23.46 -16.10 -5.83
N GLN A 391 -24.62 -16.11 -6.48
CA GLN A 391 -25.64 -15.07 -6.32
C GLN A 391 -27.04 -15.58 -6.66
N ILE A 392 -28.07 -15.02 -6.01
CA ILE A 392 -29.47 -15.31 -6.29
C ILE A 392 -30.19 -14.01 -6.68
N PHE A 393 -31.12 -14.13 -7.61
CA PHE A 393 -31.91 -13.05 -8.19
C PHE A 393 -33.39 -13.43 -8.12
N SER A 394 -34.28 -12.45 -8.08
CA SER A 394 -35.71 -12.72 -8.08
C SER A 394 -36.54 -11.81 -8.99
N THR A 395 -37.65 -12.35 -9.50
CA THR A 395 -38.82 -11.57 -9.91
C THR A 395 -39.76 -11.41 -8.72
N GLY A 396 -40.97 -10.88 -8.92
CA GLY A 396 -41.96 -10.82 -7.85
C GLY A 396 -42.30 -12.19 -7.22
N THR A 397 -42.11 -13.29 -7.96
CA THR A 397 -42.62 -14.63 -7.62
C THR A 397 -41.70 -15.81 -8.02
N ALA A 398 -40.51 -15.56 -8.58
CA ALA A 398 -39.56 -16.60 -9.00
C ALA A 398 -38.12 -16.24 -8.63
N PHE A 399 -37.23 -17.22 -8.66
CA PHE A 399 -35.80 -17.07 -8.42
C PHE A 399 -34.95 -17.56 -9.60
N ALA A 400 -33.77 -16.96 -9.74
CA ALA A 400 -32.67 -17.42 -10.59
C ALA A 400 -31.38 -17.43 -9.75
N ALA A 401 -30.55 -18.45 -9.84
CA ALA A 401 -29.26 -18.55 -9.17
C ALA A 401 -28.14 -18.59 -10.22
N LEU A 402 -27.16 -17.70 -10.08
CA LEU A 402 -25.94 -17.67 -10.89
C LEU A 402 -24.85 -18.51 -10.21
N LYS A 403 -24.17 -19.31 -11.01
CA LYS A 403 -23.04 -20.14 -10.60
C LYS A 403 -21.71 -19.48 -10.91
N SER A 404 -20.66 -19.93 -10.21
CA SER A 404 -19.27 -19.50 -10.45
C SER A 404 -18.77 -19.79 -11.88
N ASP A 405 -19.34 -20.78 -12.56
CA ASP A 405 -19.05 -21.10 -13.98
C ASP A 405 -19.84 -20.23 -14.99
N GLY A 406 -20.66 -19.29 -14.50
CA GLY A 406 -21.49 -18.42 -15.32
C GLY A 406 -22.77 -19.07 -15.84
N SER A 407 -23.17 -20.24 -15.31
CA SER A 407 -24.46 -20.89 -15.62
C SER A 407 -25.59 -20.45 -14.68
N VAL A 408 -26.84 -20.60 -15.11
CA VAL A 408 -28.03 -20.13 -14.36
C VAL A 408 -29.04 -21.25 -14.09
N VAL A 409 -29.52 -21.33 -12.85
CA VAL A 409 -30.58 -22.25 -12.41
C VAL A 409 -31.82 -21.45 -12.01
N THR A 410 -33.03 -21.83 -12.42
CA THR A 410 -34.27 -21.07 -12.10
C THR A 410 -35.32 -21.96 -11.42
N TRP A 411 -36.14 -21.36 -10.55
CA TRP A 411 -37.28 -22.02 -9.88
C TRP A 411 -38.35 -21.01 -9.41
N GLY A 412 -39.52 -21.49 -8.99
CA GLY A 412 -40.67 -20.66 -8.59
C GLY A 412 -41.79 -20.64 -9.65
N ASP A 413 -42.57 -19.55 -9.74
CA ASP A 413 -43.69 -19.48 -10.69
C ASP A 413 -43.17 -19.54 -12.13
N SER A 414 -43.59 -20.56 -12.87
CA SER A 414 -43.10 -20.84 -14.22
C SER A 414 -43.43 -19.76 -15.23
N ARG A 415 -44.52 -19.01 -15.04
CA ARG A 415 -44.90 -17.89 -15.93
C ARG A 415 -44.04 -16.67 -15.71
N TYR A 416 -43.51 -16.49 -14.50
CA TYR A 416 -42.81 -15.28 -14.07
C TYR A 416 -41.30 -15.47 -13.91
N GLY A 417 -40.72 -16.38 -14.70
CA GLY A 417 -39.27 -16.58 -14.78
C GLY A 417 -38.75 -17.85 -14.11
N GLY A 418 -39.58 -18.62 -13.39
CA GLY A 418 -39.20 -19.88 -12.75
C GLY A 418 -38.96 -21.05 -13.71
N ASN A 419 -39.24 -20.87 -15.00
CA ASN A 419 -38.93 -21.82 -16.06
C ASN A 419 -38.10 -21.15 -17.17
N SER A 420 -36.82 -21.53 -17.29
CA SER A 420 -35.89 -21.05 -18.32
C SER A 420 -35.60 -22.07 -19.43
N SER A 421 -36.39 -23.16 -19.54
CA SER A 421 -36.11 -24.28 -20.46
C SER A 421 -35.95 -23.85 -21.93
N SER A 422 -36.69 -22.83 -22.37
CA SER A 422 -36.62 -22.29 -23.74
C SER A 422 -35.30 -21.61 -24.08
N VAL A 423 -34.52 -21.17 -23.09
CA VAL A 423 -33.24 -20.46 -23.25
C VAL A 423 -32.09 -21.15 -22.52
N SER A 424 -32.30 -22.40 -22.07
CA SER A 424 -31.35 -23.15 -21.24
C SER A 424 -29.94 -23.27 -21.83
N SER A 425 -29.82 -23.45 -23.15
CA SER A 425 -28.51 -23.51 -23.82
C SER A 425 -27.76 -22.17 -23.79
N GLN A 426 -28.48 -21.04 -23.79
CA GLN A 426 -27.88 -19.71 -23.76
C GLN A 426 -27.43 -19.31 -22.35
N LEU A 427 -28.04 -19.92 -21.32
CA LEU A 427 -27.76 -19.74 -19.90
C LEU A 427 -26.78 -20.79 -19.33
N ALA A 428 -26.19 -21.63 -20.18
CA ALA A 428 -25.27 -22.68 -19.75
C ALA A 428 -23.88 -22.16 -19.35
N SER A 429 -23.50 -20.95 -19.78
CA SER A 429 -22.25 -20.29 -19.41
C SER A 429 -22.22 -18.82 -19.82
N GLY A 430 -21.27 -18.08 -19.24
CA GLY A 430 -20.92 -16.72 -19.63
C GLY A 430 -21.91 -15.65 -19.17
N VAL A 431 -22.91 -15.99 -18.34
CA VAL A 431 -23.73 -15.00 -17.65
C VAL A 431 -22.91 -14.35 -16.56
N THR A 432 -22.92 -13.02 -16.51
CA THR A 432 -22.22 -12.23 -15.49
C THR A 432 -23.20 -11.52 -14.56
N GLN A 433 -24.42 -11.24 -15.03
CA GLN A 433 -25.44 -10.55 -14.25
C GLN A 433 -26.85 -10.89 -14.73
N ILE A 434 -27.84 -10.86 -13.82
CA ILE A 434 -29.27 -11.08 -14.13
C ILE A 434 -30.09 -9.90 -13.62
N PHE A 435 -30.97 -9.39 -14.46
CA PHE A 435 -31.88 -8.28 -14.17
C PHE A 435 -33.33 -8.77 -14.21
N SER A 436 -34.24 -8.11 -13.51
CA SER A 436 -35.65 -8.52 -13.47
C SER A 436 -36.63 -7.34 -13.56
N THR A 437 -37.79 -7.61 -14.15
CA THR A 437 -39.03 -6.85 -13.94
C THR A 437 -39.86 -7.56 -12.86
N GLY A 438 -41.11 -7.14 -12.66
CA GLY A 438 -42.07 -7.89 -11.83
C GLY A 438 -42.24 -9.35 -12.24
N GLY A 439 -42.03 -9.68 -13.52
CA GLY A 439 -42.41 -10.96 -14.10
C GLY A 439 -41.46 -11.59 -15.12
N ALA A 440 -40.33 -10.96 -15.44
CA ALA A 440 -39.36 -11.48 -16.39
C ALA A 440 -37.92 -11.24 -15.94
N PHE A 441 -37.00 -12.03 -16.50
CA PHE A 441 -35.56 -11.90 -16.31
C PHE A 441 -34.85 -11.54 -17.62
N ALA A 442 -33.72 -10.84 -17.50
CA ALA A 442 -32.76 -10.57 -18.56
C ALA A 442 -31.34 -10.84 -18.04
N ALA A 443 -30.64 -11.82 -18.61
CA ALA A 443 -29.25 -12.14 -18.28
C ALA A 443 -28.29 -11.40 -19.22
N LEU A 444 -27.36 -10.63 -18.66
CA LEU A 444 -26.22 -10.02 -19.35
C LEU A 444 -25.05 -11.00 -19.35
N LYS A 445 -24.45 -11.18 -20.52
CA LYS A 445 -23.30 -12.07 -20.71
C LYS A 445 -22.00 -11.29 -20.80
N SER A 446 -20.87 -11.97 -20.57
CA SER A 446 -19.52 -11.40 -20.62
C SER A 446 -19.14 -10.81 -21.99
N ASP A 447 -19.80 -11.23 -23.07
CA ASP A 447 -19.64 -10.69 -24.42
C ASP A 447 -20.53 -9.46 -24.70
N GLY A 448 -21.28 -9.00 -23.71
CA GLY A 448 -22.22 -7.89 -23.82
C GLY A 448 -23.54 -8.24 -24.51
N SER A 449 -23.85 -9.52 -24.72
CA SER A 449 -25.15 -9.98 -25.21
C SER A 449 -26.18 -10.18 -24.09
N VAL A 450 -27.47 -10.18 -24.44
CA VAL A 450 -28.58 -10.33 -23.47
C VAL A 450 -29.51 -11.48 -23.83
N VAL A 451 -29.84 -12.31 -22.85
CA VAL A 451 -30.81 -13.42 -22.94
C VAL A 451 -32.00 -13.12 -22.05
N THR A 452 -33.24 -13.23 -22.54
CA THR A 452 -34.46 -12.90 -21.76
C THR A 452 -35.38 -14.12 -21.63
N TRP A 453 -36.11 -14.21 -20.52
CA TRP A 453 -37.15 -15.22 -20.29
C TRP A 453 -38.16 -14.78 -19.22
N GLY A 454 -39.27 -15.51 -19.08
CA GLY A 454 -40.37 -15.18 -18.17
C GLY A 454 -41.60 -14.67 -18.92
N ASP A 455 -42.40 -13.83 -18.29
CA ASP A 455 -43.66 -13.33 -18.85
C ASP A 455 -43.38 -12.46 -20.09
N SER A 456 -44.03 -12.80 -21.22
CA SER A 456 -43.73 -12.17 -22.51
C SER A 456 -44.06 -10.69 -22.54
N ASP A 457 -45.13 -10.29 -21.86
CA ASP A 457 -45.62 -8.91 -21.86
C ASP A 457 -44.81 -8.05 -20.88
N GLN A 458 -44.21 -8.67 -19.86
CA GLN A 458 -43.34 -8.00 -18.89
C GLN A 458 -41.85 -8.03 -19.24
N GLY A 459 -41.49 -8.26 -20.51
CA GLY A 459 -40.11 -8.17 -21.00
C GLY A 459 -39.38 -9.50 -21.21
N GLY A 460 -40.05 -10.64 -20.99
CA GLY A 460 -39.51 -11.98 -21.25
C GLY A 460 -39.39 -12.31 -22.74
N ASN A 461 -40.00 -11.52 -23.62
CA ASN A 461 -39.85 -11.60 -25.07
C ASN A 461 -39.12 -10.37 -25.61
N SER A 462 -37.85 -10.53 -26.02
CA SER A 462 -37.04 -9.48 -26.66
C SER A 462 -36.87 -9.64 -28.17
N SER A 463 -37.68 -10.50 -28.82
CA SER A 463 -37.52 -10.83 -30.25
C SER A 463 -37.53 -9.62 -31.20
N SER A 464 -38.34 -8.58 -30.88
CA SER A 464 -38.45 -7.33 -31.65
C SER A 464 -37.17 -6.49 -31.67
N VAL A 465 -36.27 -6.69 -30.69
CA VAL A 465 -35.01 -5.94 -30.54
C VAL A 465 -33.79 -6.86 -30.50
N SER A 466 -33.95 -8.14 -30.82
CA SER A 466 -32.92 -9.18 -30.69
C SER A 466 -31.60 -8.83 -31.39
N SER A 467 -31.65 -8.23 -32.58
CA SER A 467 -30.46 -7.78 -33.33
C SER A 467 -29.66 -6.68 -32.61
N SER A 468 -30.29 -5.94 -31.70
CA SER A 468 -29.69 -4.87 -30.93
C SER A 468 -29.15 -5.32 -29.56
N LEU A 469 -29.38 -6.58 -29.18
CA LEU A 469 -29.00 -7.19 -27.90
C LEU A 469 -27.87 -8.24 -28.04
N THR A 470 -27.20 -8.28 -29.19
CA THR A 470 -26.16 -9.29 -29.49
C THR A 470 -24.77 -8.92 -28.96
N SER A 471 -24.52 -7.65 -28.66
CA SER A 471 -23.25 -7.18 -28.09
C SER A 471 -23.35 -5.73 -27.60
N GLY A 472 -22.35 -5.30 -26.85
CA GLY A 472 -22.15 -3.90 -26.45
C GLY A 472 -23.09 -3.39 -25.36
N ILE A 473 -23.97 -4.24 -24.82
CA ILE A 473 -24.76 -3.89 -23.64
C ILE A 473 -23.83 -3.88 -22.43
N THR A 474 -23.91 -2.81 -21.64
CA THR A 474 -23.12 -2.66 -20.41
C THR A 474 -24.00 -2.69 -19.16
N GLN A 475 -25.28 -2.33 -19.28
CA GLN A 475 -26.20 -2.31 -18.17
C GLN A 475 -27.66 -2.45 -18.63
N ILE A 476 -28.51 -3.05 -17.80
CA ILE A 476 -29.95 -3.16 -18.03
C ILE A 476 -30.69 -2.53 -16.85
N PHE A 477 -31.79 -1.85 -17.15
CA PHE A 477 -32.66 -1.15 -16.22
C PHE A 477 -34.09 -1.64 -16.41
N SER A 478 -34.91 -1.61 -15.37
CA SER A 478 -36.30 -2.07 -15.45
C SER A 478 -37.32 -1.16 -14.76
N THR A 479 -38.49 -1.02 -15.39
CA THR A 479 -39.73 -0.62 -14.71
C THR A 479 -40.45 -1.87 -14.18
N GLY A 480 -41.71 -1.72 -13.75
CA GLY A 480 -42.53 -2.87 -13.32
C GLY A 480 -42.66 -3.97 -14.38
N SER A 481 -42.65 -3.61 -15.67
CA SER A 481 -42.97 -4.52 -16.78
C SER A 481 -42.17 -4.27 -18.08
N ALA A 482 -41.12 -3.46 -18.04
CA ALA A 482 -40.30 -3.18 -19.23
C ALA A 482 -38.82 -3.06 -18.88
N PHE A 483 -37.97 -3.30 -19.88
CA PHE A 483 -36.52 -3.18 -19.79
C PHE A 483 -35.98 -2.08 -20.72
N ALA A 484 -34.88 -1.47 -20.29
CA ALA A 484 -34.04 -0.58 -21.09
C ALA A 484 -32.56 -1.00 -20.93
N ALA A 485 -31.88 -1.31 -22.03
CA ALA A 485 -30.46 -1.65 -22.06
C ALA A 485 -29.62 -0.46 -22.53
N LEU A 486 -28.62 -0.10 -21.74
CA LEU A 486 -27.61 0.91 -22.08
C LEU A 486 -26.41 0.24 -22.75
N LYS A 487 -25.97 0.82 -23.86
CA LYS A 487 -24.80 0.39 -24.61
C LYS A 487 -23.54 1.19 -24.26
N SER A 488 -22.38 0.61 -24.54
CA SER A 488 -21.07 1.26 -24.36
C SER A 488 -20.90 2.53 -25.19
N ASP A 489 -21.63 2.69 -26.29
CA ASP A 489 -21.66 3.91 -27.11
C ASP A 489 -22.63 5.00 -26.59
N GLY A 490 -23.30 4.73 -25.47
CA GLY A 490 -24.29 5.62 -24.85
C GLY A 490 -25.65 5.61 -25.55
N SER A 491 -25.94 4.63 -26.41
CA SER A 491 -27.27 4.41 -26.98
C SER A 491 -28.14 3.50 -26.10
N VAL A 492 -29.47 3.57 -26.27
CA VAL A 492 -30.44 2.81 -25.45
C VAL A 492 -31.38 1.96 -26.31
N VAL A 493 -31.61 0.72 -25.89
CA VAL A 493 -32.55 -0.23 -26.51
C VAL A 493 -33.62 -0.60 -25.49
N THR A 494 -34.90 -0.56 -25.84
CA THR A 494 -36.02 -0.84 -24.90
C THR A 494 -36.93 -1.97 -25.40
N TRP A 495 -37.51 -2.75 -24.48
CA TRP A 495 -38.51 -3.78 -24.78
C TRP A 495 -39.41 -4.08 -23.57
N GLY A 496 -40.49 -4.85 -23.77
CA GLY A 496 -41.52 -5.13 -22.77
C GLY A 496 -42.79 -4.29 -22.97
N ASP A 497 -43.60 -4.12 -21.92
CA ASP A 497 -44.89 -3.43 -22.01
C ASP A 497 -44.69 -1.95 -22.39
N SER A 498 -45.35 -1.53 -23.47
CA SER A 498 -45.27 -0.16 -23.98
C SER A 498 -45.78 0.90 -22.99
N SER A 499 -46.79 0.57 -22.17
CA SER A 499 -47.33 1.46 -21.13
C SER A 499 -46.37 1.62 -19.95
N TYR A 500 -45.35 0.77 -19.87
CA TYR A 500 -44.32 0.77 -18.84
C TYR A 500 -42.95 1.23 -19.38
N GLY A 501 -42.91 1.79 -20.59
CA GLY A 501 -41.67 2.29 -21.20
C GLY A 501 -40.93 1.31 -22.10
N GLY A 502 -41.52 0.16 -22.45
CA GLY A 502 -40.96 -0.79 -23.42
C GLY A 502 -40.84 -0.24 -24.84
N ASN A 503 -41.57 0.84 -25.16
CA ASN A 503 -41.49 1.56 -26.43
C ASN A 503 -40.92 2.97 -26.25
N SER A 504 -39.71 3.20 -26.76
CA SER A 504 -39.01 4.49 -26.75
C SER A 504 -38.98 5.21 -28.12
N SER A 505 -39.76 4.74 -29.11
CA SER A 505 -39.70 5.23 -30.49
C SER A 505 -39.90 6.75 -30.63
N SER A 506 -40.72 7.37 -29.77
CA SER A 506 -40.97 8.81 -29.73
C SER A 506 -39.75 9.66 -29.34
N VAL A 507 -38.76 9.08 -28.67
CA VAL A 507 -37.53 9.75 -28.20
C VAL A 507 -36.25 9.08 -28.74
N SER A 508 -36.39 8.21 -29.74
CA SER A 508 -35.29 7.39 -30.29
C SER A 508 -34.06 8.20 -30.75
N SER A 509 -34.27 9.38 -31.36
CA SER A 509 -33.17 10.26 -31.77
C SER A 509 -32.38 10.83 -30.59
N GLN A 510 -33.04 11.06 -29.45
CA GLN A 510 -32.42 11.60 -28.25
C GLN A 510 -31.64 10.52 -27.48
N LEU A 511 -32.02 9.25 -27.64
CA LEU A 511 -31.41 8.07 -27.04
C LEU A 511 -30.37 7.38 -27.93
N ALA A 512 -30.05 7.97 -29.09
CA ALA A 512 -29.08 7.39 -30.02
C ALA A 512 -27.63 7.49 -29.54
N SER A 513 -27.31 8.39 -28.61
CA SER A 513 -25.99 8.53 -28.00
C SER A 513 -26.01 9.44 -26.76
N GLY A 514 -24.92 9.37 -26.00
CA GLY A 514 -24.62 10.28 -24.89
C GLY A 514 -25.42 10.01 -23.62
N VAL A 515 -26.21 8.93 -23.54
CA VAL A 515 -26.82 8.48 -22.29
C VAL A 515 -25.73 7.90 -21.40
N THR A 516 -25.70 8.32 -20.14
CA THR A 516 -24.74 7.83 -19.13
C THR A 516 -25.41 7.04 -18.03
N GLN A 517 -26.71 7.25 -17.81
CA GLN A 517 -27.48 6.55 -16.78
C GLN A 517 -28.96 6.54 -17.15
N ILE A 518 -29.67 5.48 -16.75
CA ILE A 518 -31.13 5.41 -16.85
C ILE A 518 -31.72 5.24 -15.45
N PHE A 519 -32.82 5.91 -15.21
CA PHE A 519 -33.61 5.83 -13.98
C PHE A 519 -35.02 5.40 -14.34
N SER A 520 -35.75 4.80 -13.40
CA SER A 520 -37.14 4.39 -13.64
C SER A 520 -38.01 4.54 -12.42
N ASN A 521 -39.31 4.67 -12.67
CA ASN A 521 -40.36 4.37 -11.71
C ASN A 521 -41.24 3.24 -12.26
N SER A 522 -42.38 2.98 -11.63
CA SER A 522 -43.20 1.81 -11.94
C SER A 522 -43.67 1.75 -13.38
N PHE A 523 -43.73 2.88 -14.08
CA PHE A 523 -44.36 2.98 -15.40
C PHE A 523 -43.53 3.74 -16.44
N ALA A 524 -42.42 4.36 -16.05
CA ALA A 524 -41.66 5.26 -16.92
C ALA A 524 -40.15 5.22 -16.64
N PHE A 525 -39.38 5.65 -17.64
CA PHE A 525 -37.94 5.82 -17.59
C PHE A 525 -37.54 7.29 -17.77
N ALA A 526 -36.37 7.64 -17.22
CA ALA A 526 -35.67 8.89 -17.42
C ALA A 526 -34.17 8.63 -17.65
N ALA A 527 -33.65 8.99 -18.82
CA ALA A 527 -32.23 8.88 -19.16
C ALA A 527 -31.50 10.20 -18.88
N LEU A 528 -30.38 10.11 -18.16
CA LEU A 528 -29.44 11.22 -17.92
C LEU A 528 -28.29 11.16 -18.93
N LYS A 529 -28.09 12.26 -19.64
CA LYS A 529 -27.03 12.40 -20.64
C LYS A 529 -25.75 12.99 -20.06
N SER A 530 -24.64 12.83 -20.77
CA SER A 530 -23.32 13.32 -20.36
C SER A 530 -23.25 14.83 -20.17
N ASP A 531 -24.09 15.59 -20.89
CA ASP A 531 -24.26 17.05 -20.78
C ASP A 531 -25.17 17.49 -19.61
N GLY A 532 -25.69 16.54 -18.82
CA GLY A 532 -26.60 16.79 -17.72
C GLY A 532 -28.05 17.06 -18.15
N SER A 533 -28.42 16.78 -19.40
CA SER A 533 -29.81 16.83 -19.87
C SER A 533 -30.56 15.52 -19.60
N VAL A 534 -31.89 15.60 -19.53
CA VAL A 534 -32.77 14.44 -19.23
C VAL A 534 -33.75 14.16 -20.38
N VAL A 535 -33.89 12.89 -20.73
CA VAL A 535 -34.86 12.39 -21.72
C VAL A 535 -35.80 11.41 -21.03
N THR A 536 -37.12 11.55 -21.18
CA THR A 536 -38.11 10.69 -20.49
C THR A 536 -39.02 9.96 -21.47
N TRP A 537 -39.46 8.74 -21.12
CA TRP A 537 -40.44 7.97 -21.89
C TRP A 537 -41.21 6.97 -21.00
N GLY A 538 -42.29 6.39 -21.51
CA GLY A 538 -43.22 5.52 -20.75
C GLY A 538 -44.56 6.19 -20.49
N ASP A 539 -45.26 5.81 -19.42
CA ASP A 539 -46.58 6.39 -19.11
C ASP A 539 -46.47 7.91 -18.87
N SER A 540 -47.20 8.68 -19.69
CA SER A 540 -47.15 10.14 -19.66
C SER A 540 -47.64 10.76 -18.35
N SER A 541 -48.58 10.12 -17.64
CA SER A 541 -49.13 10.59 -16.37
C SER A 541 -48.18 10.31 -15.21
N TYR A 542 -47.34 9.29 -15.35
CA TYR A 542 -46.40 8.84 -14.33
C TYR A 542 -44.96 9.16 -14.67
N GLY A 543 -44.72 10.29 -15.34
CA GLY A 543 -43.36 10.83 -15.51
C GLY A 543 -42.66 10.50 -16.82
N GLY A 544 -43.29 9.74 -17.72
CA GLY A 544 -42.82 9.54 -19.09
C GLY A 544 -42.86 10.82 -19.93
N ASN A 545 -43.64 11.82 -19.52
CA ASN A 545 -43.68 13.16 -20.12
C ASN A 545 -43.14 14.23 -19.16
N SER A 546 -41.99 14.81 -19.49
CA SER A 546 -41.35 15.91 -18.74
C SER A 546 -41.48 17.29 -19.41
N SER A 547 -42.32 17.43 -20.43
CA SER A 547 -42.43 18.67 -21.24
C SER A 547 -42.71 19.92 -20.42
N SER A 548 -43.50 19.82 -19.34
CA SER A 548 -43.84 20.92 -18.42
C SER A 548 -42.64 21.48 -17.64
N VAL A 549 -41.55 20.72 -17.53
CA VAL A 549 -40.33 21.11 -16.82
C VAL A 549 -39.08 21.03 -17.70
N SER A 550 -39.24 20.78 -19.00
CA SER A 550 -38.15 20.53 -19.95
C SER A 550 -37.07 21.62 -19.94
N SER A 551 -37.44 22.90 -19.81
CA SER A 551 -36.49 24.02 -19.74
C SER A 551 -35.55 23.98 -18.52
N ARG A 552 -35.91 23.23 -17.48
CA ARG A 552 -35.12 23.04 -16.25
C ARG A 552 -34.31 21.73 -16.27
N LEU A 553 -34.47 20.91 -17.30
CA LEU A 553 -33.84 19.59 -17.47
C LEU A 553 -32.87 19.56 -18.67
N THR A 554 -32.42 20.72 -19.15
CA THR A 554 -31.53 20.84 -20.32
C THR A 554 -30.05 20.71 -20.00
N SER A 555 -29.66 20.84 -18.73
CA SER A 555 -28.28 20.71 -18.26
C SER A 555 -28.24 20.64 -16.73
N SER A 556 -27.05 20.38 -16.18
CA SER A 556 -26.77 20.46 -14.73
C SER A 556 -27.51 19.45 -13.85
N VAL A 557 -28.33 18.55 -14.41
CA VAL A 557 -28.88 17.42 -13.64
C VAL A 557 -27.73 16.45 -13.38
N THR A 558 -27.60 16.05 -12.12
CA THR A 558 -26.57 15.08 -11.70
C THR A 558 -27.17 13.76 -11.28
N GLN A 559 -28.45 13.78 -10.88
CA GLN A 559 -29.14 12.59 -10.39
C GLN A 559 -30.65 12.69 -10.53
N ILE A 560 -31.32 11.54 -10.67
CA ILE A 560 -32.77 11.43 -10.72
C ILE A 560 -33.23 10.41 -9.69
N PHE A 561 -34.28 10.77 -8.96
CA PHE A 561 -34.91 9.97 -7.93
C PHE A 561 -36.36 9.73 -8.33
N SER A 562 -36.95 8.63 -7.86
CA SER A 562 -38.31 8.25 -8.21
C SER A 562 -39.06 7.66 -7.01
N ASN A 563 -40.37 7.87 -7.00
CA ASN A 563 -41.30 6.96 -6.32
C ASN A 563 -42.08 6.20 -7.40
N SER A 564 -43.11 5.43 -7.05
CA SER A 564 -43.86 4.63 -8.03
C SER A 564 -44.49 5.43 -9.18
N PHE A 565 -44.73 6.74 -9.03
CA PHE A 565 -45.55 7.54 -9.95
C PHE A 565 -44.93 8.87 -10.41
N ALA A 566 -43.78 9.27 -9.86
CA ALA A 566 -43.17 10.57 -10.10
C ALA A 566 -41.63 10.52 -10.03
N PHE A 567 -40.99 11.56 -10.56
CA PHE A 567 -39.55 11.77 -10.53
C PHE A 567 -39.18 13.10 -9.87
N ALA A 568 -37.98 13.14 -9.30
CA ALA A 568 -37.31 14.32 -8.78
C ALA A 568 -35.84 14.32 -9.27
N ALA A 569 -35.43 15.31 -10.05
CA ALA A 569 -34.05 15.50 -10.50
C ALA A 569 -33.32 16.46 -9.57
N LEU A 570 -32.15 16.04 -9.07
CA LEU A 570 -31.21 16.86 -8.34
C LEU A 570 -30.20 17.47 -9.32
N LYS A 571 -29.98 18.78 -9.16
CA LYS A 571 -29.04 19.55 -9.99
C LYS A 571 -27.75 19.83 -9.24
N SER A 572 -26.72 20.22 -9.98
CA SER A 572 -25.40 20.54 -9.45
C SER A 572 -25.35 21.74 -8.49
N ASP A 573 -26.39 22.54 -8.45
CA ASP A 573 -26.56 23.65 -7.50
C ASP A 573 -27.29 23.22 -6.21
N GLY A 574 -27.60 21.92 -6.07
CA GLY A 574 -28.40 21.38 -4.96
C GLY A 574 -29.90 21.71 -5.07
N SER A 575 -30.38 22.20 -6.21
CA SER A 575 -31.80 22.43 -6.46
C SER A 575 -32.52 21.20 -7.02
N VAL A 576 -33.84 21.12 -6.83
CA VAL A 576 -34.66 19.97 -7.26
C VAL A 576 -35.73 20.36 -8.29
N VAL A 577 -35.90 19.53 -9.31
CA VAL A 577 -36.94 19.63 -10.34
C VAL A 577 -37.82 18.38 -10.29
N THR A 578 -39.13 18.51 -10.12
CA THR A 578 -40.05 17.35 -10.03
C THR A 578 -41.01 17.28 -11.20
N TRP A 579 -41.41 16.07 -11.61
CA TRP A 579 -42.47 15.82 -12.62
C TRP A 579 -43.12 14.45 -12.42
N GLY A 580 -44.24 14.19 -13.10
CA GLY A 580 -45.08 12.99 -12.94
C GLY A 580 -46.43 13.28 -12.28
N ASP A 581 -47.04 12.31 -11.60
CA ASP A 581 -48.36 12.52 -10.97
C ASP A 581 -48.26 13.59 -9.88
N SER A 582 -49.05 14.65 -10.04
CA SER A 582 -49.03 15.82 -9.16
C SER A 582 -49.35 15.51 -7.69
N ARG A 583 -50.19 14.51 -7.41
CA ARG A 583 -50.57 14.11 -6.04
C ARG A 583 -49.48 13.29 -5.37
N TYR A 584 -48.68 12.59 -6.16
CA TYR A 584 -47.67 11.65 -5.69
C TYR A 584 -46.25 12.23 -5.84
N GLY A 585 -46.09 13.54 -5.63
CA GLY A 585 -44.78 14.18 -5.57
C GLY A 585 -44.26 14.77 -6.88
N GLY A 586 -44.99 14.62 -7.99
CA GLY A 586 -44.65 15.31 -9.25
C GLY A 586 -44.79 16.84 -9.15
N ASN A 587 -45.62 17.34 -8.21
CA ASN A 587 -45.75 18.76 -7.88
C ASN A 587 -45.11 19.07 -6.51
N SER A 588 -44.06 19.89 -6.51
CA SER A 588 -43.33 20.34 -5.32
C SER A 588 -43.55 21.83 -4.99
N SER A 589 -44.54 22.49 -5.61
CA SER A 589 -44.76 23.95 -5.47
C SER A 589 -44.93 24.42 -4.02
N SER A 590 -45.54 23.61 -3.15
CA SER A 590 -45.73 23.90 -1.73
C SER A 590 -44.44 23.99 -0.90
N VAL A 591 -43.35 23.41 -1.40
CA VAL A 591 -42.04 23.38 -0.73
C VAL A 591 -40.93 23.94 -1.61
N SER A 592 -41.29 24.63 -2.71
CA SER A 592 -40.34 25.08 -3.73
C SER A 592 -39.22 25.98 -3.19
N SER A 593 -39.50 26.83 -2.21
CA SER A 593 -38.51 27.67 -1.53
C SER A 593 -37.45 26.87 -0.74
N SER A 594 -37.78 25.65 -0.35
CA SER A 594 -36.91 24.76 0.42
C SER A 594 -36.10 23.81 -0.45
N LEU A 595 -36.34 23.82 -1.78
CA LEU A 595 -35.73 22.94 -2.79
C LEU A 595 -34.84 23.72 -3.77
N THR A 596 -34.42 24.94 -3.43
CA THR A 596 -33.61 25.80 -4.30
C THR A 596 -32.11 25.55 -4.21
N SER A 597 -31.62 24.93 -3.14
CA SER A 597 -30.20 24.65 -2.89
C SER A 597 -30.01 23.74 -1.68
N GLY A 598 -28.82 23.15 -1.55
CA GLY A 598 -28.38 22.44 -0.34
C GLY A 598 -28.96 21.04 -0.16
N ILE A 599 -29.73 20.52 -1.12
CA ILE A 599 -30.17 19.12 -1.12
C ILE A 599 -29.01 18.23 -1.54
N THR A 600 -28.74 17.19 -0.76
CA THR A 600 -27.69 16.19 -1.01
C THR A 600 -28.28 14.86 -1.44
N GLN A 601 -29.41 14.44 -0.87
CA GLN A 601 -30.07 13.18 -1.19
C GLN A 601 -31.61 13.29 -1.19
N ILE A 602 -32.29 12.41 -1.93
CA ILE A 602 -33.75 12.30 -1.95
C ILE A 602 -34.17 10.85 -1.75
N PHE A 603 -35.13 10.64 -0.87
CA PHE A 603 -35.71 9.36 -0.52
C PHE A 603 -37.19 9.35 -0.89
N SER A 604 -37.76 8.17 -1.10
CA SER A 604 -39.15 8.03 -1.52
C SER A 604 -39.86 6.88 -0.79
N THR A 605 -41.12 7.09 -0.47
CA THR A 605 -42.07 5.98 -0.23
C THR A 605 -42.75 5.63 -1.55
N GLY A 606 -43.81 4.81 -1.53
CA GLY A 606 -44.57 4.53 -2.75
C GLY A 606 -45.20 5.76 -3.41
N SER A 607 -45.39 6.88 -2.71
CA SER A 607 -46.08 8.07 -3.26
C SER A 607 -45.67 9.43 -2.66
N ALA A 608 -44.56 9.49 -1.94
CA ALA A 608 -44.02 10.73 -1.38
C ALA A 608 -42.49 10.78 -1.49
N PHE A 609 -41.93 11.96 -1.28
CA PHE A 609 -40.49 12.21 -1.23
C PHE A 609 -40.08 12.90 0.08
N ALA A 610 -38.85 12.62 0.51
CA ALA A 610 -38.13 13.31 1.57
C ALA A 610 -36.73 13.66 1.07
N ALA A 611 -36.37 14.94 1.05
CA ALA A 611 -35.04 15.42 0.67
C ALA A 611 -34.22 15.75 1.92
N LEU A 612 -33.02 15.20 2.00
CA LEU A 612 -32.02 15.50 3.03
C LEU A 612 -31.11 16.62 2.53
N LYS A 613 -30.83 17.58 3.41
CA LYS A 613 -29.91 18.68 3.16
C LYS A 613 -28.56 18.47 3.82
N SER A 614 -27.55 19.17 3.34
CA SER A 614 -26.19 19.17 3.91
C SER A 614 -26.12 19.66 5.36
N ASP A 615 -27.12 20.38 5.87
CA ASP A 615 -27.23 20.78 7.28
C ASP A 615 -27.92 19.72 8.16
N GLY A 616 -28.24 18.56 7.59
CA GLY A 616 -28.94 17.46 8.26
C GLY A 616 -30.44 17.73 8.45
N SER A 617 -31.02 18.75 7.81
CA SER A 617 -32.46 19.00 7.82
C SER A 617 -33.21 18.27 6.70
N VAL A 618 -34.50 17.99 6.90
CA VAL A 618 -35.33 17.23 5.95
C VAL A 618 -36.53 18.04 5.43
N VAL A 619 -36.79 17.95 4.12
CA VAL A 619 -37.94 18.57 3.45
C VAL A 619 -38.79 17.48 2.78
N THR A 620 -40.09 17.43 3.04
CA THR A 620 -40.98 16.37 2.51
C THR A 620 -42.08 16.93 1.60
N TRP A 621 -42.49 16.18 0.58
CA TRP A 621 -43.64 16.50 -0.28
C TRP A 621 -44.28 15.24 -0.91
N GLY A 622 -45.47 15.37 -1.48
CA GLY A 622 -46.26 14.26 -2.05
C GLY A 622 -47.50 13.90 -1.22
N ASP A 623 -47.99 12.66 -1.33
CA ASP A 623 -49.20 12.25 -0.59
C ASP A 623 -48.91 12.22 0.92
N SER A 624 -49.70 12.96 1.69
CA SER A 624 -49.54 13.08 3.14
C SER A 624 -49.66 11.75 3.90
N ARG A 625 -50.46 10.79 3.42
CA ARG A 625 -50.60 9.45 4.02
C ARG A 625 -49.38 8.58 3.78
N TYR A 626 -48.53 8.96 2.83
CA TYR A 626 -47.32 8.25 2.45
C TYR A 626 -46.05 8.93 3.00
N GLY A 627 -46.19 9.86 3.95
CA GLY A 627 -45.06 10.59 4.52
C GLY A 627 -44.72 11.92 3.83
N GLY A 628 -45.54 12.39 2.88
CA GLY A 628 -45.36 13.69 2.23
C GLY A 628 -45.54 14.90 3.15
N ASN A 629 -46.06 14.69 4.36
CA ASN A 629 -46.21 15.72 5.40
C ASN A 629 -45.49 15.29 6.68
N SER A 630 -44.42 16.01 7.04
CA SER A 630 -43.62 15.80 8.26
C SER A 630 -43.83 16.89 9.33
N SER A 631 -44.84 17.74 9.20
CA SER A 631 -45.05 18.91 10.08
C SER A 631 -45.11 18.55 11.58
N SER A 632 -45.64 17.38 11.94
CA SER A 632 -45.71 16.88 13.32
C SER A 632 -44.36 16.57 13.97
N VAL A 633 -43.31 16.36 13.17
CA VAL A 633 -41.95 16.03 13.62
C VAL A 633 -40.90 17.04 13.10
N SER A 634 -41.34 18.18 12.57
CA SER A 634 -40.49 19.18 11.92
C SER A 634 -39.33 19.68 12.80
N SER A 635 -39.54 19.83 14.11
CA SER A 635 -38.49 20.21 15.05
C SER A 635 -37.41 19.13 15.22
N GLN A 636 -37.76 17.86 15.09
CA GLN A 636 -36.83 16.73 15.22
C GLN A 636 -36.00 16.52 13.94
N LEU A 637 -36.55 16.93 12.80
CA LEU A 637 -35.96 16.89 11.46
C LEU A 637 -35.25 18.19 11.05
N ALA A 638 -35.05 19.12 11.99
CA ALA A 638 -34.41 20.40 11.71
C ALA A 638 -32.88 20.30 11.57
N SER A 639 -32.26 19.24 12.10
CA SER A 639 -30.83 18.98 11.98
C SER A 639 -30.46 17.56 12.43
N GLY A 640 -29.27 17.10 12.05
CA GLY A 640 -28.64 15.88 12.55
C GLY A 640 -29.19 14.58 11.98
N VAL A 641 -30.04 14.62 10.95
CA VAL A 641 -30.42 13.43 10.17
C VAL A 641 -29.27 13.05 9.26
N THR A 642 -28.89 11.78 9.25
CA THR A 642 -27.84 11.23 8.38
C THR A 642 -28.41 10.31 7.31
N GLN A 643 -29.48 9.56 7.61
CA GLN A 643 -30.15 8.68 6.63
C GLN A 643 -31.66 8.63 6.81
N ILE A 644 -32.42 8.31 5.74
CA ILE A 644 -33.88 8.16 5.77
C ILE A 644 -34.32 6.85 5.12
N PHE A 645 -35.07 6.04 5.86
CA PHE A 645 -35.52 4.71 5.47
C PHE A 645 -37.03 4.73 5.21
N PRO A 646 -37.50 4.30 4.03
CA PRO A 646 -38.92 4.20 3.73
C PRO A 646 -39.50 2.80 3.97
N THR A 647 -40.75 2.75 4.41
CA THR A 647 -41.71 1.70 4.02
C THR A 647 -42.55 2.23 2.86
N ARG A 648 -43.57 1.48 2.43
CA ARG A 648 -44.48 1.95 1.38
C ARG A 648 -45.21 3.22 1.77
N TYR A 649 -45.45 3.44 3.06
CA TYR A 649 -46.35 4.48 3.58
C TYR A 649 -45.71 5.41 4.63
N ALA A 650 -44.51 5.11 5.09
CA ALA A 650 -43.87 5.87 6.17
C ALA A 650 -42.36 6.00 5.96
N PHE A 651 -41.78 6.95 6.68
CA PHE A 651 -40.33 7.16 6.74
C PHE A 651 -39.84 7.03 8.19
N ALA A 652 -38.59 6.61 8.32
CA ALA A 652 -37.80 6.63 9.55
C ALA A 652 -36.44 7.29 9.26
N ALA A 653 -36.15 8.42 9.91
CA ALA A 653 -34.88 9.11 9.82
C ALA A 653 -33.95 8.65 10.95
N LEU A 654 -32.75 8.19 10.60
CA LEU A 654 -31.66 7.93 11.54
C LEU A 654 -30.84 9.21 11.72
N LYS A 655 -30.50 9.52 12.95
CA LYS A 655 -29.69 10.68 13.34
C LYS A 655 -28.27 10.28 13.72
N SER A 656 -27.35 11.24 13.67
CA SER A 656 -25.93 11.02 14.00
C SER A 656 -25.69 10.58 15.45
N ASP A 657 -26.63 10.83 16.37
CA ASP A 657 -26.61 10.33 17.75
C ASP A 657 -27.19 8.92 17.91
N GLY A 658 -27.54 8.27 16.80
CA GLY A 658 -28.17 6.95 16.77
C GLY A 658 -29.64 6.94 17.20
N SER A 659 -30.30 8.11 17.27
CA SER A 659 -31.74 8.22 17.51
C SER A 659 -32.56 8.12 16.21
N VAL A 660 -33.83 7.73 16.32
CA VAL A 660 -34.72 7.54 15.16
C VAL A 660 -35.99 8.39 15.28
N VAL A 661 -36.33 9.09 14.19
CA VAL A 661 -37.54 9.91 14.05
C VAL A 661 -38.42 9.31 12.96
N THR A 662 -39.71 9.07 13.22
CA THR A 662 -40.62 8.46 12.22
C THR A 662 -41.83 9.34 11.90
N TRP A 663 -42.34 9.24 10.66
CA TRP A 663 -43.55 9.93 10.20
C TRP A 663 -44.19 9.21 9.01
N GLY A 664 -45.44 9.57 8.68
CA GLY A 664 -46.25 8.92 7.64
C GLY A 664 -47.45 8.17 8.22
N ASP A 665 -47.92 7.11 7.56
CA ASP A 665 -49.04 6.32 8.08
C ASP A 665 -48.67 5.63 9.40
N SER A 666 -49.47 5.89 10.45
CA SER A 666 -49.21 5.38 11.80
C SER A 666 -49.23 3.85 11.88
N SER A 667 -50.01 3.18 11.02
CA SER A 667 -50.17 1.72 11.02
C SER A 667 -49.01 1.01 10.33
N TYR A 668 -48.27 1.73 9.48
CA TYR A 668 -47.27 1.18 8.57
C TYR A 668 -45.86 1.73 8.83
N GLY A 669 -45.57 2.08 10.09
CA GLY A 669 -44.24 2.49 10.54
C GLY A 669 -44.10 3.95 10.95
N GLY A 670 -45.09 4.80 10.63
CA GLY A 670 -45.07 6.23 10.93
C GLY A 670 -45.26 6.58 12.42
N ASN A 671 -45.57 5.60 13.27
CA ASN A 671 -45.65 5.76 14.72
C ASN A 671 -44.76 4.71 15.42
N SER A 672 -43.67 5.18 16.05
CA SER A 672 -42.72 4.35 16.83
C SER A 672 -42.85 4.54 18.35
N SER A 673 -43.90 5.22 18.84
CA SER A 673 -44.03 5.60 20.26
C SER A 673 -43.94 4.42 21.23
N SER A 674 -44.44 3.23 20.85
CA SER A 674 -44.40 2.00 21.65
C SER A 674 -42.98 1.47 21.89
N VAL A 675 -42.01 1.85 21.05
CA VAL A 675 -40.61 1.40 21.12
C VAL A 675 -39.63 2.56 21.26
N SER A 676 -40.12 3.78 21.46
CA SER A 676 -39.34 5.03 21.47
C SER A 676 -38.14 5.00 22.43
N SER A 677 -38.28 4.40 23.62
CA SER A 677 -37.17 4.28 24.58
C SER A 677 -35.99 3.43 24.10
N ARG A 678 -36.19 2.61 23.07
CA ARG A 678 -35.16 1.78 22.43
C ARG A 678 -34.62 2.39 21.13
N LEU A 679 -35.13 3.57 20.76
CA LEU A 679 -34.78 4.32 19.55
C LEU A 679 -34.15 5.69 19.86
N THR A 680 -33.75 5.93 21.11
CA THR A 680 -33.13 7.21 21.54
C THR A 680 -31.63 7.29 21.27
N SER A 681 -30.96 6.16 21.06
CA SER A 681 -29.52 6.08 20.76
C SER A 681 -29.13 4.65 20.36
N GLY A 682 -27.96 4.51 19.73
CA GLY A 682 -27.33 3.21 19.44
C GLY A 682 -27.97 2.40 18.31
N VAL A 683 -28.90 2.98 17.55
CA VAL A 683 -29.33 2.41 16.27
C VAL A 683 -28.24 2.71 15.24
N THR A 684 -27.82 1.69 14.51
CA THR A 684 -26.80 1.80 13.45
C THR A 684 -27.41 1.63 12.07
N GLN A 685 -28.51 0.87 11.95
CA GLN A 685 -29.17 0.61 10.67
C GLN A 685 -30.67 0.39 10.86
N ILE A 686 -31.45 0.69 9.83
CA ILE A 686 -32.89 0.42 9.78
C ILE A 686 -33.20 -0.38 8.52
N PHE A 687 -34.00 -1.42 8.67
CA PHE A 687 -34.49 -2.29 7.61
C PHE A 687 -36.01 -2.12 7.51
N SER A 688 -36.59 -2.37 6.34
CA SER A 688 -38.04 -2.28 6.14
C SER A 688 -38.60 -3.47 5.34
N THR A 689 -39.82 -3.87 5.70
CA THR A 689 -40.75 -4.53 4.77
C THR A 689 -41.69 -3.47 4.20
N LEU A 690 -42.65 -3.88 3.35
CA LEU A 690 -43.68 -2.99 2.82
C LEU A 690 -44.33 -2.10 3.88
N TYR A 691 -44.56 -2.62 5.11
CA TYR A 691 -45.37 -1.96 6.15
C TYR A 691 -44.76 -1.94 7.55
N ALA A 692 -43.50 -2.35 7.71
CA ALA A 692 -42.85 -2.40 9.02
C ALA A 692 -41.36 -2.08 8.94
N PHE A 693 -40.81 -1.63 10.06
CA PHE A 693 -39.38 -1.37 10.21
C PHE A 693 -38.76 -2.30 11.25
N ALA A 694 -37.47 -2.56 11.09
CA ALA A 694 -36.60 -3.21 12.06
C ALA A 694 -35.30 -2.40 12.20
N ALA A 695 -35.05 -1.81 13.36
CA ALA A 695 -33.79 -1.13 13.68
C ALA A 695 -32.80 -2.12 14.28
N LEU A 696 -31.61 -2.19 13.69
CA LEU A 696 -30.45 -2.89 14.23
C LEU A 696 -29.63 -1.92 15.08
N ARG A 697 -29.25 -2.38 16.27
CA ARG A 697 -28.47 -1.61 17.24
C ARG A 697 -27.01 -2.07 17.24
N SER A 698 -26.13 -1.21 17.74
CA SER A 698 -24.68 -1.46 17.82
C SER A 698 -24.31 -2.70 18.67
N ASP A 699 -25.19 -3.11 19.58
CA ASP A 699 -25.06 -4.34 20.39
C ASP A 699 -25.55 -5.61 19.67
N GLY A 700 -25.99 -5.50 18.42
CA GLY A 700 -26.57 -6.58 17.63
C GLY A 700 -28.00 -6.93 18.01
N SER A 701 -28.68 -6.13 18.83
CA SER A 701 -30.09 -6.29 19.17
C SER A 701 -31.02 -5.61 18.15
N VAL A 702 -32.25 -6.12 18.04
CA VAL A 702 -33.24 -5.63 17.06
C VAL A 702 -34.46 -5.02 17.75
N VAL A 703 -34.93 -3.89 17.22
CA VAL A 703 -36.18 -3.22 17.59
C VAL A 703 -37.12 -3.18 16.39
N THR A 704 -38.33 -3.72 16.49
CA THR A 704 -39.31 -3.72 15.38
C THR A 704 -40.52 -2.84 15.69
N TRP A 705 -41.11 -2.22 14.67
CA TRP A 705 -42.40 -1.50 14.75
C TRP A 705 -43.10 -1.43 13.39
N GLY A 706 -44.38 -1.04 13.37
CA GLY A 706 -45.24 -1.03 12.17
C GLY A 706 -46.34 -2.10 12.23
N ASP A 707 -46.85 -2.56 11.07
CA ASP A 707 -47.93 -3.57 11.06
C ASP A 707 -47.39 -4.91 11.58
N SER A 708 -48.01 -5.39 12.65
CA SER A 708 -47.65 -6.65 13.33
C SER A 708 -47.59 -7.88 12.41
N ARG A 709 -48.43 -7.95 11.37
CA ARG A 709 -48.48 -9.09 10.43
C ARG A 709 -47.38 -9.04 9.38
N TYR A 710 -46.72 -7.89 9.24
CA TYR A 710 -45.74 -7.59 8.20
C TYR A 710 -44.33 -7.44 8.79
N GLY A 711 -44.09 -8.02 9.97
CA GLY A 711 -42.79 -8.00 10.65
C GLY A 711 -42.63 -6.96 11.75
N GLY A 712 -43.63 -6.08 11.96
CA GLY A 712 -43.60 -5.04 12.99
C GLY A 712 -43.72 -5.56 14.44
N ASN A 713 -43.93 -6.87 14.62
CA ASN A 713 -43.92 -7.53 15.93
C ASN A 713 -42.99 -8.75 15.89
N SER A 714 -41.84 -8.65 16.55
CA SER A 714 -40.86 -9.73 16.71
C SER A 714 -40.86 -10.39 18.09
N SER A 715 -41.91 -10.18 18.90
CA SER A 715 -41.97 -10.66 20.30
C SER A 715 -41.79 -12.18 20.45
N SER A 716 -42.26 -12.97 19.49
CA SER A 716 -42.06 -14.43 19.46
C SER A 716 -40.60 -14.86 19.30
N MET A 717 -39.75 -13.96 18.79
CA MET A 717 -38.32 -14.20 18.53
C MET A 717 -37.42 -13.34 19.42
N ALA A 718 -37.98 -12.68 20.44
CA ALA A 718 -37.27 -11.68 21.23
C ALA A 718 -35.95 -12.21 21.81
N SER A 719 -35.92 -13.45 22.33
CA SER A 719 -34.71 -14.07 22.90
C SER A 719 -33.61 -14.38 21.88
N LEU A 720 -33.96 -14.45 20.59
CA LEU A 720 -33.01 -14.72 19.49
C LEU A 720 -32.50 -13.42 18.83
N LEU A 721 -33.12 -12.28 19.15
CA LEU A 721 -32.86 -10.96 18.58
C LEU A 721 -32.25 -9.98 19.59
N THR A 722 -31.73 -10.48 20.71
CA THR A 722 -31.06 -9.68 21.76
C THR A 722 -29.61 -9.34 21.43
N SER A 723 -28.96 -10.09 20.53
CA SER A 723 -27.55 -9.90 20.16
C SER A 723 -27.17 -10.73 18.94
N GLY A 724 -26.05 -10.38 18.29
CA GLY A 724 -25.42 -11.20 17.26
C GLY A 724 -26.08 -11.16 15.87
N VAL A 725 -27.11 -10.33 15.68
CA VAL A 725 -27.64 -10.03 14.35
C VAL A 725 -26.65 -9.12 13.63
N VAL A 726 -26.25 -9.51 12.41
CA VAL A 726 -25.28 -8.74 11.60
C VAL A 726 -25.92 -8.14 10.35
N SER A 727 -27.00 -8.76 9.84
CA SER A 727 -27.72 -8.31 8.65
C SER A 727 -29.13 -8.89 8.59
N PHE A 728 -29.93 -8.44 7.63
CA PHE A 728 -31.25 -8.97 7.29
C PHE A 728 -31.26 -9.40 5.82
N ALA A 729 -32.28 -10.15 5.42
CA ALA A 729 -32.68 -10.28 4.02
C ALA A 729 -33.14 -8.90 3.53
N ASP A 730 -32.18 -8.08 3.12
CA ASP A 730 -32.40 -6.71 2.68
C ASP A 730 -32.11 -6.61 1.18
N PRO A 731 -33.13 -6.35 0.33
CA PRO A 731 -32.92 -6.11 -1.10
C PRO A 731 -32.19 -4.79 -1.39
N PHE A 732 -31.98 -3.90 -0.40
CA PHE A 732 -31.45 -2.55 -0.59
C PHE A 732 -29.92 -2.47 -0.43
N ASN A 733 -29.24 -3.60 -0.25
CA ASN A 733 -27.78 -3.68 -0.09
C ASN A 733 -26.98 -3.47 -1.39
N ASP A 734 -27.57 -3.07 -2.53
CA ASP A 734 -26.84 -3.00 -3.80
C ASP A 734 -27.38 -1.93 -4.79
N ASP A 735 -27.96 -0.83 -4.31
CA ASP A 735 -28.52 0.25 -5.18
C ASP A 735 -27.64 1.51 -5.25
N ARG A 736 -26.32 1.30 -5.31
CA ARG A 736 -25.44 2.19 -6.07
C ARG A 736 -24.98 1.42 -7.28
N LEU A 737 -24.92 2.12 -8.40
CA LEU A 737 -23.99 1.77 -9.47
C LEU A 737 -22.69 1.31 -8.80
N VAL A 738 -22.36 0.03 -8.88
CA VAL A 738 -20.99 -0.34 -9.24
C VAL A 738 -20.79 0.47 -10.51
N PRO A 739 -19.99 1.56 -10.49
CA PRO A 739 -19.51 2.08 -11.76
C PRO A 739 -18.92 0.84 -12.41
N LEU A 740 -19.46 0.39 -13.56
CA LEU A 740 -18.90 -0.71 -14.38
C LEU A 740 -17.43 -0.76 -14.06
N ILE A 741 -16.96 -1.77 -13.30
CA ILE A 741 -15.71 -1.63 -12.54
C ILE A 741 -14.71 -1.09 -13.54
N SER A 742 -14.47 0.22 -13.47
CA SER A 742 -13.85 0.85 -14.60
C SER A 742 -12.45 0.47 -14.34
N THR A 743 -11.96 -0.48 -15.13
CA THR A 743 -10.72 -1.17 -14.86
C THR A 743 -9.71 -0.11 -14.47
N LEU A 744 -9.39 0.02 -13.20
CA LEU A 744 -8.68 1.19 -12.70
C LEU A 744 -7.23 0.80 -12.66
N ILE A 745 -6.41 1.54 -13.38
CA ILE A 745 -4.98 1.28 -13.45
C ILE A 745 -4.26 2.24 -12.53
N THR A 746 -3.58 1.69 -11.54
CA THR A 746 -2.59 2.40 -10.74
C THR A 746 -1.20 1.99 -11.16
N LEU A 747 -0.23 2.87 -10.93
CA LEU A 747 1.17 2.68 -11.24
C LEU A 747 1.99 2.97 -9.98
N THR A 748 2.92 2.09 -9.65
CA THR A 748 3.86 2.23 -8.53
C THR A 748 5.25 1.80 -8.97
N THR A 749 6.28 2.17 -8.21
CA THR A 749 7.66 1.68 -8.38
C THR A 749 8.08 0.92 -7.13
N SER A 750 8.78 -0.20 -7.29
CA SER A 750 9.28 -1.03 -6.16
C SER A 750 10.35 -0.30 -5.34
N SER A 751 11.10 0.59 -5.98
CA SER A 751 12.17 1.39 -5.39
C SER A 751 12.17 2.78 -6.02
N THR A 752 12.45 3.82 -5.24
CA THR A 752 12.57 5.20 -5.76
C THR A 752 13.92 5.47 -6.43
N SER A 753 14.93 4.64 -6.16
CA SER A 753 16.26 4.76 -6.76
C SER A 753 16.99 3.42 -6.82
N VAL A 754 17.83 3.24 -7.84
CA VAL A 754 18.81 2.14 -7.98
C VAL A 754 20.15 2.72 -8.43
N THR A 755 21.25 2.00 -8.19
CA THR A 755 22.57 2.37 -8.73
C THR A 755 22.73 1.86 -10.16
N GLU A 756 23.50 2.58 -10.97
CA GLU A 756 23.77 2.24 -12.37
C GLU A 756 24.45 0.86 -12.54
N ASP A 757 25.50 0.55 -11.77
CA ASP A 757 26.15 -0.77 -11.78
C ASP A 757 25.53 -1.76 -10.77
N GLY A 758 24.33 -1.44 -10.27
CA GLY A 758 23.62 -2.27 -9.29
C GLY A 758 23.06 -3.55 -9.89
N VAL A 759 22.86 -4.57 -9.05
CA VAL A 759 22.09 -5.78 -9.42
C VAL A 759 20.56 -5.57 -9.31
N SER A 760 20.11 -4.36 -8.97
CA SER A 760 18.72 -4.04 -8.68
C SER A 760 18.13 -3.17 -9.77
N ASN A 761 16.93 -3.53 -10.23
CA ASN A 761 16.26 -2.87 -11.33
C ASN A 761 15.15 -1.95 -10.81
N LEU A 762 14.77 -0.93 -11.57
CA LEU A 762 13.55 -0.17 -11.32
C LEU A 762 12.37 -0.99 -11.84
N ILE A 763 11.52 -1.50 -10.94
CA ILE A 763 10.34 -2.27 -11.31
C ILE A 763 9.10 -1.39 -11.17
N TYR A 764 8.51 -1.05 -12.30
CA TYR A 764 7.23 -0.35 -12.37
C TYR A 764 6.10 -1.35 -12.41
N THR A 765 5.27 -1.35 -11.37
CA THR A 765 4.13 -2.25 -11.23
C THR A 765 2.86 -1.51 -11.58
N PHE A 766 2.23 -1.96 -12.67
CA PHE A 766 0.89 -1.57 -13.06
C PHE A 766 -0.09 -2.51 -12.35
N THR A 767 -1.01 -1.94 -11.58
CA THR A 767 -2.04 -2.71 -10.89
C THR A 767 -3.39 -2.37 -11.49
N ARG A 768 -4.11 -3.43 -11.89
CA ARG A 768 -5.48 -3.38 -12.37
C ARG A 768 -6.42 -3.79 -11.26
N THR A 769 -7.39 -2.93 -10.95
CA THR A 769 -8.55 -3.28 -10.12
C THR A 769 -9.81 -3.32 -11.01
N GLY A 770 -10.70 -4.29 -10.78
CA GLY A 770 -11.86 -4.57 -11.63
C GLY A 770 -11.76 -5.86 -12.44
N ASP A 771 -12.25 -5.86 -13.68
CA ASP A 771 -12.29 -7.08 -14.52
C ASP A 771 -10.88 -7.59 -14.83
N THR A 772 -10.55 -8.77 -14.30
CA THR A 772 -9.29 -9.48 -14.62
C THR A 772 -9.46 -10.56 -15.69
N VAL A 773 -10.70 -10.93 -16.06
CA VAL A 773 -11.00 -12.12 -16.88
C VAL A 773 -10.35 -12.01 -18.25
N ASN A 774 -10.51 -10.86 -18.90
CA ASN A 774 -9.93 -10.63 -20.23
C ASN A 774 -8.56 -9.95 -20.12
N PRO A 775 -7.66 -10.18 -21.09
CA PRO A 775 -6.44 -9.39 -21.19
C PRO A 775 -6.79 -7.91 -21.42
N LEU A 776 -6.01 -7.00 -20.84
CA LEU A 776 -6.19 -5.56 -21.02
C LEU A 776 -4.88 -4.91 -21.44
N THR A 777 -4.93 -4.11 -22.50
CA THR A 777 -3.80 -3.29 -22.95
C THR A 777 -3.91 -1.87 -22.39
N VAL A 778 -2.90 -1.43 -21.65
CA VAL A 778 -2.80 -0.11 -21.04
C VAL A 778 -1.72 0.70 -21.75
N ASN A 779 -1.98 2.00 -21.94
CA ASN A 779 -1.06 2.95 -22.54
C ASN A 779 -0.31 3.71 -21.43
N TYR A 780 0.97 3.95 -21.63
CA TYR A 780 1.77 4.80 -20.75
C TYR A 780 2.79 5.60 -21.55
N ASN A 781 3.20 6.76 -21.05
CA ASN A 781 4.25 7.59 -21.61
C ASN A 781 5.53 7.42 -20.78
N VAL A 782 6.66 7.54 -21.45
CA VAL A 782 8.00 7.49 -20.83
C VAL A 782 8.67 8.85 -21.00
N GLY A 783 9.21 9.38 -19.91
CA GLY A 783 10.01 10.61 -19.86
C GLY A 783 11.10 10.49 -18.79
N GLY A 784 11.64 11.64 -18.37
CA GLY A 784 12.80 11.70 -17.46
C GLY A 784 14.03 12.25 -18.16
N THR A 785 15.18 12.19 -17.49
CA THR A 785 16.47 12.64 -18.04
C THR A 785 17.27 11.50 -18.65
N ALA A 786 17.07 10.27 -18.16
CA ALA A 786 17.72 9.07 -18.70
C ALA A 786 17.16 8.68 -20.07
N THR A 787 18.01 8.14 -20.92
CA THR A 787 17.78 7.81 -22.33
C THR A 787 17.84 6.29 -22.57
N ILE A 788 16.78 5.77 -23.21
CA ILE A 788 16.67 4.34 -23.53
C ILE A 788 17.80 3.91 -24.48
N GLY A 789 18.55 2.89 -24.09
CA GLY A 789 19.61 2.26 -24.88
C GLY A 789 21.01 2.79 -24.62
N ASN A 790 21.14 3.93 -23.94
CA ASN A 790 22.40 4.36 -23.32
C ASN A 790 22.32 4.01 -21.83
N ASP A 791 21.43 4.68 -21.10
CA ASP A 791 21.46 4.72 -19.63
C ASP A 791 20.61 3.58 -19.02
N TYR A 792 19.65 3.05 -19.77
CA TYR A 792 18.88 1.86 -19.38
C TYR A 792 18.27 1.08 -20.55
N THR A 793 17.93 -0.19 -20.30
CA THR A 793 17.19 -1.08 -21.20
C THR A 793 15.87 -1.58 -20.57
N GLY A 794 15.13 -2.44 -21.27
CA GLY A 794 13.87 -3.04 -20.76
C GLY A 794 12.56 -2.34 -21.19
N ILE A 795 12.65 -1.19 -21.86
CA ILE A 795 11.53 -0.50 -22.52
C ILE A 795 11.77 -0.46 -24.04
N ALA A 796 10.73 -0.65 -24.86
CA ALA A 796 10.82 -0.58 -26.31
C ALA A 796 11.38 0.77 -26.81
N THR A 797 12.22 0.77 -27.86
CA THR A 797 13.02 1.94 -28.28
C THR A 797 12.30 2.97 -29.19
N THR A 798 11.10 2.68 -29.71
CA THR A 798 10.41 3.55 -30.69
C THR A 798 9.07 4.11 -30.15
N GLY A 799 8.82 5.41 -30.37
CA GLY A 799 7.60 6.13 -29.94
C GLY A 799 7.66 6.66 -28.49
N THR A 800 6.87 7.69 -28.18
CA THR A 800 6.77 8.28 -26.82
C THR A 800 5.68 7.64 -25.97
N THR A 801 4.61 7.13 -26.60
CA THR A 801 3.58 6.31 -25.96
C THR A 801 3.88 4.83 -26.16
N LYS A 802 3.88 4.08 -25.06
CA LYS A 802 4.11 2.64 -24.97
C LYS A 802 2.84 1.94 -24.50
N THR A 803 2.83 0.62 -24.61
CA THR A 803 1.74 -0.21 -24.10
C THR A 803 2.25 -1.33 -23.22
N ILE A 804 1.43 -1.77 -22.26
CA ILE A 804 1.64 -2.97 -21.47
C ILE A 804 0.34 -3.77 -21.41
N THR A 805 0.44 -5.09 -21.45
CA THR A 805 -0.73 -5.99 -21.48
C THR A 805 -0.81 -6.78 -20.19
N PHE A 806 -1.93 -6.65 -19.49
CA PHE A 806 -2.34 -7.61 -18.45
C PHE A 806 -2.79 -8.89 -19.13
N ALA A 807 -2.24 -10.03 -18.70
CA ALA A 807 -2.77 -11.34 -19.11
C ALA A 807 -4.18 -11.55 -18.54
N ALA A 808 -4.97 -12.43 -19.19
CA ALA A 808 -6.22 -12.93 -18.65
C ALA A 808 -5.98 -13.53 -17.25
N GLY A 809 -6.82 -13.18 -16.29
CA GLY A 809 -6.71 -13.53 -14.87
C GLY A 809 -5.69 -12.70 -14.06
N SER A 810 -4.83 -11.89 -14.69
CA SER A 810 -3.79 -11.14 -13.98
C SER A 810 -4.27 -9.76 -13.52
N SER A 811 -4.04 -9.43 -12.25
CA SER A 811 -4.26 -8.10 -11.67
C SER A 811 -3.02 -7.20 -11.75
N THR A 812 -1.86 -7.73 -12.14
CA THR A 812 -0.61 -6.96 -12.23
C THR A 812 0.10 -7.18 -13.56
N ALA A 813 0.78 -6.15 -14.03
CA ALA A 813 1.76 -6.23 -15.12
C ALA A 813 2.96 -5.36 -14.77
N MET A 814 4.17 -5.79 -15.14
CA MET A 814 5.40 -5.11 -14.73
C MET A 814 6.20 -4.63 -15.93
N VAL A 815 6.77 -3.43 -15.81
CA VAL A 815 7.86 -2.94 -16.67
C VAL A 815 9.12 -2.95 -15.84
N THR A 816 10.12 -3.71 -16.29
CA THR A 816 11.46 -3.70 -15.70
C THR A 816 12.33 -2.72 -16.47
N VAL A 817 12.86 -1.73 -15.77
CA VAL A 817 13.88 -0.81 -16.26
C VAL A 817 15.22 -1.28 -15.68
N ASP A 818 16.11 -1.68 -16.58
CA ASP A 818 17.40 -2.29 -16.28
C ASP A 818 18.51 -1.27 -16.58
N PRO A 819 19.12 -0.63 -15.55
CA PRO A 819 20.21 0.32 -15.76
C PRO A 819 21.34 -0.30 -16.59
N THR A 820 21.93 0.48 -17.48
CA THR A 820 23.08 0.02 -18.26
C THR A 820 24.35 0.38 -17.51
N ALA A 821 25.05 -0.62 -16.99
CA ALA A 821 26.34 -0.41 -16.35
C ALA A 821 27.38 0.18 -17.34
N ASP A 822 27.97 1.32 -17.00
CA ASP A 822 29.10 1.90 -17.73
C ASP A 822 30.17 2.55 -16.82
N ASN A 823 30.99 3.47 -17.32
CA ASN A 823 32.03 4.17 -16.53
C ASN A 823 32.09 5.67 -16.86
N ASN A 824 31.01 6.22 -17.42
CA ASN A 824 30.87 7.60 -17.84
C ASN A 824 30.26 8.42 -16.69
N PHE A 825 30.96 9.49 -16.27
CA PHE A 825 30.37 10.37 -15.25
C PHE A 825 29.11 11.05 -15.77
N GLU A 826 27.99 10.63 -15.21
CA GLU A 826 26.70 11.23 -15.45
C GLU A 826 26.13 11.78 -14.14
N ALA A 827 25.19 12.71 -14.20
CA ALA A 827 24.48 13.13 -13.00
C ALA A 827 23.41 12.08 -12.68
N ASP A 828 22.88 12.02 -11.45
CA ASP A 828 21.72 11.19 -11.16
C ASP A 828 20.58 11.47 -12.16
N GLU A 829 20.11 10.42 -12.82
CA GLU A 829 19.13 10.53 -13.89
C GLU A 829 17.77 9.98 -13.47
N THR A 830 16.71 10.44 -14.14
CA THR A 830 15.34 10.01 -13.84
C THR A 830 14.74 9.23 -14.98
N VAL A 831 13.98 8.21 -14.64
CA VAL A 831 13.03 7.53 -15.52
C VAL A 831 11.63 7.84 -14.97
N ILE A 832 10.74 8.32 -15.82
CA ILE A 832 9.39 8.75 -15.42
C ILE A 832 8.35 8.04 -16.27
N LEU A 833 7.46 7.27 -15.64
CA LEU A 833 6.33 6.63 -16.30
C LEU A 833 5.03 7.34 -15.90
N SER A 834 4.20 7.69 -16.89
CA SER A 834 2.89 8.31 -16.69
C SER A 834 1.83 7.51 -17.42
N LEU A 835 0.74 7.16 -16.73
CA LEU A 835 -0.40 6.51 -17.37
C LEU A 835 -1.03 7.44 -18.42
N ALA A 836 -1.37 6.88 -19.59
CA ALA A 836 -2.00 7.60 -20.68
C ALA A 836 -3.41 7.07 -20.92
N SER A 837 -4.29 7.88 -21.51
CA SER A 837 -5.68 7.47 -21.78
C SER A 837 -5.73 6.29 -22.77
N GLY A 838 -6.70 5.39 -22.58
CA GLY A 838 -6.99 4.30 -23.51
C GLY A 838 -8.41 3.77 -23.35
N THR A 839 -8.68 2.62 -23.97
CA THR A 839 -10.00 1.99 -23.98
C THR A 839 -10.08 0.88 -22.95
N GLY A 840 -11.20 0.80 -22.21
CA GLY A 840 -11.47 -0.30 -21.28
C GLY A 840 -10.88 -0.13 -19.88
N TYR A 841 -10.32 1.05 -19.57
CA TYR A 841 -9.79 1.38 -18.24
C TYR A 841 -9.89 2.87 -17.93
N THR A 842 -9.80 3.21 -16.65
CA THR A 842 -9.57 4.58 -16.14
C THR A 842 -8.21 4.67 -15.44
N ILE A 843 -7.66 5.89 -15.39
CA ILE A 843 -6.36 6.16 -14.79
C ILE A 843 -6.57 6.46 -13.30
N GLY A 844 -6.01 5.61 -12.43
CA GLY A 844 -6.00 5.82 -10.98
C GLY A 844 -4.80 6.62 -10.50
N THR A 845 -3.61 6.37 -11.06
CA THR A 845 -2.41 7.18 -10.76
C THR A 845 -2.30 8.32 -11.78
N THR A 846 -2.77 9.51 -11.40
CA THR A 846 -2.78 10.70 -12.28
C THR A 846 -1.46 11.48 -12.27
N THR A 847 -0.60 11.24 -11.29
CA THR A 847 0.73 11.86 -11.18
C THR A 847 1.80 10.96 -11.80
N PRO A 848 2.83 11.52 -12.47
CA PRO A 848 3.96 10.73 -12.96
C PRO A 848 4.66 9.96 -11.82
N VAL A 849 5.04 8.71 -12.07
CA VAL A 849 5.83 7.89 -11.14
C VAL A 849 7.29 7.96 -11.58
N THR A 850 8.15 8.38 -10.66
CA THR A 850 9.58 8.63 -10.92
C THR A 850 10.45 7.60 -10.19
N GLY A 851 11.39 7.03 -10.93
CA GLY A 851 12.53 6.29 -10.40
C GLY A 851 13.84 6.97 -10.81
N THR A 852 14.85 6.92 -9.95
CA THR A 852 16.16 7.52 -10.18
C THR A 852 17.23 6.44 -10.42
N ILE A 853 18.05 6.63 -11.45
CA ILE A 853 19.30 5.89 -11.65
C ILE A 853 20.39 6.78 -11.04
N VAL A 854 21.00 6.29 -9.96
CA VAL A 854 22.02 7.01 -9.20
C VAL A 854 23.37 6.65 -9.78
N ASN A 855 24.16 7.67 -10.11
CA ASN A 855 25.52 7.50 -10.59
C ASN A 855 26.42 6.93 -9.48
N ASP A 856 27.14 5.85 -9.75
CA ASP A 856 28.09 5.22 -8.83
C ASP A 856 29.56 5.33 -9.25
N ASP A 857 29.86 6.05 -10.34
CA ASP A 857 31.20 6.28 -10.84
C ASP A 857 32.13 7.05 -9.90
N ALA A 858 33.41 6.70 -9.97
CA ALA A 858 34.43 7.35 -9.17
C ALA A 858 34.83 8.73 -9.73
N SER A 859 34.81 9.77 -8.89
CA SER A 859 35.33 11.11 -9.24
C SER A 859 36.48 11.51 -8.31
N VAL A 860 37.48 12.23 -8.82
CA VAL A 860 38.70 12.57 -8.07
C VAL A 860 38.96 14.08 -8.06
N THR A 861 39.18 14.62 -6.86
CA THR A 861 39.65 15.99 -6.62
C THR A 861 41.07 15.99 -6.05
N LEU A 862 41.77 17.11 -6.20
CA LEU A 862 43.12 17.32 -5.69
C LEU A 862 43.21 18.66 -4.94
N ALA A 863 43.88 18.66 -3.79
CA ALA A 863 44.19 19.86 -3.03
C ALA A 863 45.58 19.75 -2.39
N VAL A 864 46.20 20.88 -2.04
CA VAL A 864 47.47 20.93 -1.32
C VAL A 864 47.32 21.74 -0.04
N SER A 865 47.84 21.21 1.08
CA SER A 865 47.88 21.93 2.36
C SER A 865 49.07 21.46 3.21
N PRO A 866 49.89 22.38 3.75
CA PRO A 866 49.87 23.83 3.50
C PRO A 866 50.18 24.17 2.02
N ALA A 867 49.79 25.36 1.56
CA ALA A 867 50.07 25.81 0.18
C ALA A 867 51.50 26.36 -0.01
N THR A 868 52.20 26.63 1.09
CA THR A 868 53.55 27.20 1.09
C THR A 868 54.35 26.62 2.26
N VAL A 869 55.60 26.26 2.00
CA VAL A 869 56.57 25.77 2.99
C VAL A 869 57.94 26.42 2.71
N THR A 870 58.83 26.45 3.69
CA THR A 870 60.24 26.83 3.50
C THR A 870 61.08 25.59 3.25
N GLU A 871 62.14 25.69 2.46
CA GLU A 871 63.07 24.56 2.20
C GLU A 871 63.72 24.00 3.49
N GLU A 872 63.92 24.87 4.48
CA GLU A 872 64.49 24.57 5.80
C GLU A 872 63.45 24.08 6.84
N GLY A 873 62.18 24.06 6.44
CA GLY A 873 61.07 23.78 7.33
C GLY A 873 60.88 22.29 7.57
N SER A 874 60.38 21.92 8.75
CA SER A 874 59.95 20.53 9.01
C SER A 874 58.58 20.19 8.40
N ALA A 875 58.02 21.06 7.56
CA ALA A 875 56.67 20.96 7.04
C ALA A 875 56.73 20.69 5.53
N ASN A 876 55.96 19.69 5.08
CA ASN A 876 55.94 19.24 3.70
C ASN A 876 54.70 19.80 2.99
N LEU A 877 54.76 19.99 1.67
CA LEU A 877 53.53 20.23 0.90
C LEU A 877 52.80 18.88 0.77
N VAL A 878 51.59 18.78 1.33
CA VAL A 878 50.80 17.54 1.28
C VAL A 878 49.69 17.68 0.26
N TYR A 879 49.85 16.99 -0.87
CA TYR A 879 48.84 16.84 -1.90
C TYR A 879 47.88 15.73 -1.52
N THR A 880 46.61 16.07 -1.31
CA THR A 880 45.54 15.13 -0.96
C THR A 880 44.62 14.93 -2.15
N PHE A 881 44.60 13.70 -2.65
CA PHE A 881 43.66 13.22 -3.65
C PHE A 881 42.43 12.68 -2.92
N THR A 882 41.24 13.14 -3.29
CA THR A 882 39.99 12.68 -2.67
C THR A 882 39.09 12.06 -3.73
N ARG A 883 38.66 10.81 -3.52
CA ARG A 883 37.73 10.07 -4.37
C ARG A 883 36.32 10.04 -3.76
N THR A 884 35.30 10.27 -4.57
CA THR A 884 33.89 9.97 -4.28
C THR A 884 33.39 8.86 -5.22
N GLY A 885 32.22 8.27 -4.96
CA GLY A 885 31.68 7.15 -5.75
C GLY A 885 32.21 5.79 -5.31
N ALA A 886 32.46 4.87 -6.25
CA ALA A 886 32.96 3.52 -5.98
C ALA A 886 34.31 3.51 -5.20
N ILE A 887 34.29 2.98 -3.96
CA ILE A 887 35.49 2.81 -3.12
C ILE A 887 35.92 1.36 -2.90
N SER A 888 35.11 0.38 -3.30
CA SER A 888 35.33 -1.05 -3.01
C SER A 888 36.66 -1.57 -3.58
N ASN A 889 37.01 -1.12 -4.80
CA ASN A 889 38.25 -1.47 -5.46
C ASN A 889 39.32 -0.39 -5.29
N ALA A 890 40.59 -0.81 -5.34
CA ALA A 890 41.72 0.10 -5.44
C ALA A 890 41.64 0.88 -6.77
N LEU A 891 42.07 2.14 -6.77
CA LEU A 891 42.07 3.00 -7.96
C LEU A 891 43.41 3.70 -8.10
N THR A 892 44.01 3.64 -9.30
CA THR A 892 45.23 4.40 -9.62
C THR A 892 44.88 5.65 -10.41
N VAL A 893 45.27 6.81 -9.89
CA VAL A 893 45.03 8.12 -10.49
C VAL A 893 46.35 8.69 -11.01
N ASN A 894 46.33 9.11 -12.27
CA ASN A 894 47.47 9.74 -12.94
C ASN A 894 47.41 11.26 -12.81
N TYR A 895 48.58 11.90 -12.72
CA TYR A 895 48.73 13.34 -12.73
C TYR A 895 49.99 13.75 -13.49
N ALA A 896 49.96 14.95 -14.07
CA ALA A 896 51.13 15.62 -14.61
C ALA A 896 51.84 16.37 -13.48
N VAL A 897 53.17 16.38 -13.55
CA VAL A 897 54.06 17.13 -12.66
C VAL A 897 54.59 18.34 -13.43
N GLY A 898 54.51 19.51 -12.82
CA GLY A 898 55.06 20.76 -13.34
C GLY A 898 55.41 21.70 -12.19
N GLY A 899 55.51 23.00 -12.49
CA GLY A 899 56.06 23.99 -11.57
C GLY A 899 57.47 24.39 -11.98
N THR A 900 58.17 25.12 -11.11
CA THR A 900 59.55 25.58 -11.34
C THR A 900 60.58 24.71 -10.62
N ALA A 901 60.19 24.02 -9.54
CA ALA A 901 61.07 23.14 -8.78
C ALA A 901 61.34 21.82 -9.52
N THR A 902 62.54 21.28 -9.34
CA THR A 902 63.09 20.11 -10.01
C THR A 902 63.17 18.91 -9.06
N PHE A 903 62.44 17.85 -9.40
CA PHE A 903 62.43 16.61 -8.62
C PHE A 903 63.82 15.96 -8.47
N ASN A 904 64.21 15.64 -7.23
CA ASN A 904 65.52 15.16 -6.75
C ASN A 904 66.66 16.20 -6.74
N SER A 905 66.40 17.45 -7.12
CA SER A 905 67.26 18.58 -6.77
C SER A 905 66.61 19.30 -5.59
N ASP A 906 65.45 19.90 -5.84
CA ASP A 906 64.87 20.90 -4.95
C ASP A 906 63.81 20.27 -4.02
N TYR A 907 63.36 19.05 -4.33
CA TYR A 907 62.50 18.26 -3.46
C TYR A 907 62.58 16.75 -3.71
N SER A 908 62.22 15.98 -2.68
CA SER A 908 61.88 14.55 -2.76
C SER A 908 60.38 14.32 -2.50
N GLN A 909 59.89 13.10 -2.70
CA GLN A 909 58.49 12.79 -2.46
C GLN A 909 58.29 11.44 -1.78
N THR A 910 57.20 11.34 -1.02
CA THR A 910 56.68 10.07 -0.49
C THR A 910 55.18 9.94 -0.75
N GLY A 911 54.72 8.71 -1.00
CA GLY A 911 53.31 8.38 -1.19
C GLY A 911 52.87 8.17 -2.64
N ALA A 912 53.62 8.66 -3.63
CA ALA A 912 53.32 8.37 -5.03
C ALA A 912 53.67 6.92 -5.40
N THR A 913 52.83 6.31 -6.24
CA THR A 913 53.09 5.00 -6.86
C THR A 913 54.19 5.10 -7.92
N THR A 914 54.16 6.17 -8.71
CA THR A 914 55.22 6.57 -9.66
C THR A 914 55.35 8.08 -9.63
N PHE A 915 56.58 8.60 -9.81
CA PHE A 915 56.83 10.04 -9.86
C PHE A 915 58.05 10.33 -10.74
N THR A 916 57.90 11.22 -11.71
CA THR A 916 58.93 11.72 -12.62
C THR A 916 58.83 13.24 -12.73
N THR A 917 59.74 13.88 -13.46
CA THR A 917 59.72 15.34 -13.65
C THR A 917 58.50 15.86 -14.43
N THR A 918 57.74 15.00 -15.11
CA THR A 918 56.59 15.41 -15.94
C THR A 918 55.29 14.65 -15.65
N THR A 919 55.37 13.48 -15.01
CA THR A 919 54.22 12.59 -14.78
C THR A 919 54.35 11.81 -13.47
N GLY A 920 53.23 11.44 -12.88
CA GLY A 920 53.18 10.53 -11.73
C GLY A 920 51.82 9.87 -11.58
N ALA A 921 51.74 8.93 -10.63
CA ALA A 921 50.52 8.24 -10.27
C ALA A 921 50.43 8.03 -8.75
N VAL A 922 49.21 7.97 -8.22
CA VAL A 922 48.90 7.65 -6.83
C VAL A 922 47.80 6.60 -6.78
N THR A 923 47.86 5.67 -5.83
CA THR A 923 46.87 4.59 -5.71
C THR A 923 46.06 4.74 -4.43
N PHE A 924 44.74 4.84 -4.57
CA PHE A 924 43.79 4.61 -3.49
C PHE A 924 43.76 3.11 -3.18
N ALA A 925 43.95 2.75 -1.91
CA ALA A 925 43.69 1.38 -1.48
C ALA A 925 42.20 1.04 -1.58
N ALA A 926 41.87 -0.25 -1.66
CA ALA A 926 40.48 -0.72 -1.54
C ALA A 926 39.87 -0.21 -0.22
N GLY A 927 38.67 0.38 -0.30
CA GLY A 927 37.98 1.02 0.82
C GLY A 927 38.47 2.42 1.19
N ALA A 928 39.54 2.93 0.56
CA ALA A 928 40.06 4.28 0.85
C ALA A 928 39.41 5.35 -0.07
N ASN A 929 39.05 6.47 0.54
CA ASN A 929 38.53 7.66 -0.16
C ASN A 929 39.59 8.77 -0.31
N THR A 930 40.77 8.61 0.28
CA THR A 930 41.88 9.58 0.19
C THR A 930 43.20 8.87 -0.10
N ALA A 931 44.07 9.54 -0.83
CA ALA A 931 45.48 9.19 -1.00
C ALA A 931 46.32 10.46 -0.99
N THR A 932 47.53 10.41 -0.44
CA THR A 932 48.35 11.61 -0.24
C THR A 932 49.75 11.44 -0.83
N ILE A 933 50.28 12.53 -1.39
CA ILE A 933 51.69 12.68 -1.74
C ILE A 933 52.26 13.80 -0.89
N ALA A 934 53.30 13.51 -0.13
CA ALA A 934 54.07 14.52 0.57
C ALA A 934 55.30 14.89 -0.27
N ILE A 935 55.41 16.17 -0.60
CA ILE A 935 56.59 16.78 -1.23
C ILE A 935 57.46 17.35 -0.12
N ASP A 936 58.68 16.85 -0.02
CA ASP A 936 59.66 17.16 1.01
C ASP A 936 60.77 18.02 0.38
N PRO A 937 60.80 19.34 0.62
CA PRO A 937 61.84 20.21 0.08
C PRO A 937 63.24 19.75 0.45
N THR A 938 64.19 19.90 -0.47
CA THR A 938 65.61 19.67 -0.19
C THR A 938 66.20 20.98 0.30
N ASN A 939 66.68 21.03 1.54
CA ASN A 939 67.56 22.11 1.96
C ASN A 939 68.90 21.99 1.22
N ASP A 940 69.32 23.06 0.56
CA ASP A 940 70.72 23.27 0.21
C ASP A 940 71.22 24.71 0.46
N ALA A 941 72.32 25.10 -0.18
CA ALA A 941 73.00 26.38 0.06
C ALA A 941 73.21 27.17 -1.24
N GLU A 942 72.59 26.75 -2.33
CA GLU A 942 72.56 27.49 -3.58
C GLU A 942 71.55 28.63 -3.46
N VAL A 943 71.96 29.83 -3.91
CA VAL A 943 71.07 30.99 -3.86
C VAL A 943 70.09 30.90 -5.02
N GLU A 944 68.82 30.69 -4.72
CA GLU A 944 67.76 30.59 -5.70
C GLU A 944 66.54 31.45 -5.38
N SER A 945 65.49 31.31 -6.18
CA SER A 945 64.23 32.05 -6.00
C SER A 945 63.16 31.10 -5.53
N ASP A 946 62.11 31.60 -4.88
CA ASP A 946 60.94 30.77 -4.52
C ASP A 946 60.46 29.93 -5.71
N GLU A 947 60.28 28.63 -5.44
CA GLU A 947 59.93 27.66 -6.44
C GLU A 947 58.54 27.08 -6.23
N THR A 948 58.02 26.38 -7.23
CA THR A 948 56.67 25.79 -7.20
C THR A 948 56.69 24.35 -7.62
N VAL A 949 55.84 23.54 -6.99
CA VAL A 949 55.45 22.21 -7.45
C VAL A 949 53.98 22.31 -7.86
N ALA A 950 53.64 21.85 -9.06
CA ALA A 950 52.28 21.88 -9.58
C ALA A 950 51.86 20.49 -10.03
N LEU A 951 50.80 19.96 -9.42
CA LEU A 951 50.21 18.67 -9.79
C LEU A 951 48.88 18.91 -10.51
N THR A 952 48.71 18.31 -11.69
CA THR A 952 47.47 18.42 -12.49
C THR A 952 46.92 17.03 -12.74
N LEU A 953 45.67 16.76 -12.35
CA LEU A 953 45.03 15.48 -12.64
C LEU A 953 44.96 15.25 -14.15
N VAL A 954 45.29 14.03 -14.60
CA VAL A 954 45.24 13.61 -16.00
C VAL A 954 44.20 12.50 -16.14
N SER A 955 43.55 12.43 -17.31
CA SER A 955 42.55 11.40 -17.58
C SER A 955 43.14 10.00 -17.44
N GLY A 956 42.33 9.08 -16.93
CA GLY A 956 42.68 7.68 -16.72
C GLY A 956 41.43 6.81 -16.79
N THR A 957 41.59 5.52 -16.56
CA THR A 957 40.49 4.55 -16.55
C THR A 957 39.86 4.45 -15.17
N GLY A 958 38.53 4.44 -15.10
CA GLY A 958 37.79 4.20 -13.85
C GLY A 958 37.74 5.39 -12.89
N TYR A 959 38.00 6.62 -13.37
CA TYR A 959 37.71 7.84 -12.63
C TYR A 959 37.60 9.07 -13.52
N LEU A 960 36.90 10.08 -13.01
CA LEU A 960 36.78 11.38 -13.66
C LEU A 960 37.44 12.50 -12.86
N ILE A 961 37.86 13.54 -13.58
CA ILE A 961 38.63 14.65 -13.01
C ILE A 961 37.68 15.75 -12.58
N ALA A 962 37.53 15.96 -11.27
CA ALA A 962 36.75 17.06 -10.73
C ALA A 962 37.60 18.33 -10.49
N THR A 963 38.91 18.19 -10.24
CA THR A 963 39.85 19.31 -10.19
C THR A 963 40.63 19.42 -11.49
N THR A 964 40.19 20.28 -12.40
CA THR A 964 40.76 20.42 -13.76
C THR A 964 41.95 21.37 -13.86
N SER A 965 42.13 22.24 -12.86
CA SER A 965 43.25 23.19 -12.80
C SER A 965 44.43 22.61 -12.03
N ALA A 966 45.64 23.04 -12.36
CA ALA A 966 46.84 22.68 -11.62
C ALA A 966 46.72 23.12 -10.15
N VAL A 967 47.08 22.22 -9.23
CA VAL A 967 47.18 22.50 -7.80
C VAL A 967 48.64 22.81 -7.49
N THR A 968 48.92 24.03 -7.04
CA THR A 968 50.28 24.54 -6.88
C THR A 968 50.62 24.74 -5.40
N GLY A 969 51.73 24.16 -4.97
CA GLY A 969 52.39 24.47 -3.70
C GLY A 969 53.70 25.21 -3.97
N THR A 970 54.09 26.09 -3.05
CA THR A 970 55.29 26.93 -3.16
C THR A 970 56.33 26.52 -2.12
N ILE A 971 57.57 26.37 -2.55
CA ILE A 971 58.75 26.19 -1.70
C ILE A 971 59.44 27.55 -1.64
N LEU A 972 59.51 28.14 -0.46
CA LEU A 972 60.19 29.41 -0.24
C LEU A 972 61.69 29.14 -0.01
N ASN A 973 62.52 29.85 -0.76
CA ASN A 973 63.97 29.88 -0.55
C ASN A 973 64.28 30.75 0.69
N ASN A 974 65.23 30.33 1.52
CA ASN A 974 65.74 31.17 2.60
C ASN A 974 67.23 30.89 2.87
N ASP A 975 68.08 31.83 2.45
CA ASP A 975 69.52 31.79 2.57
C ASP A 975 70.04 32.54 3.82
N ALA A 976 71.18 32.09 4.36
CA ALA A 976 71.79 32.78 5.49
C ALA A 976 72.40 34.14 5.07
N PRO A 977 72.44 35.15 5.98
CA PRO A 977 73.12 36.40 5.71
C PRO A 977 74.59 36.15 5.38
N THR A 978 75.13 36.83 4.37
CA THR A 978 76.52 36.61 3.93
C THR A 978 77.49 37.63 4.53
N ASN A 979 76.99 38.74 5.05
CA ASN A 979 77.84 39.78 5.62
C ASN A 979 77.15 40.62 6.68
N LEU A 980 77.97 41.19 7.56
CA LEU A 980 77.59 42.23 8.51
C LEU A 980 78.59 43.39 8.39
N ILE A 981 78.10 44.62 8.36
CA ILE A 981 78.87 45.84 8.19
C ILE A 981 78.47 46.85 9.26
N LEU A 982 79.48 47.55 9.79
CA LEU A 982 79.31 48.74 10.62
C LEU A 982 79.67 49.96 9.78
N ALA A 983 78.78 50.94 9.70
CA ALA A 983 79.01 52.19 8.97
C ALA A 983 80.17 53.05 9.52
N ASN A 984 80.58 52.81 10.77
CA ASN A 984 81.66 53.51 11.46
C ASN A 984 82.31 52.56 12.47
N LEU A 985 83.64 52.57 12.53
CA LEU A 985 84.43 51.74 13.44
C LEU A 985 85.17 52.58 14.49
N ASN A 986 84.86 53.86 14.62
CA ASN A 986 85.50 54.75 15.59
C ASN A 986 84.46 55.50 16.43
N ILE A 987 84.78 55.71 17.70
CA ILE A 987 83.99 56.50 18.64
C ILE A 987 84.89 57.48 19.39
N LEU A 988 84.41 58.71 19.60
CA LEU A 988 85.12 59.69 20.43
C LEU A 988 85.17 59.22 21.89
N GLU A 989 86.26 59.53 22.58
CA GLU A 989 86.35 59.34 24.04
C GLU A 989 85.38 60.26 24.80
N ASP A 990 85.20 59.97 26.10
CA ASP A 990 84.37 60.71 27.05
C ASP A 990 82.89 60.85 26.69
N GLN A 991 82.44 60.10 25.67
CA GLN A 991 81.04 60.05 25.32
C GLN A 991 80.25 59.27 26.39
N PRO A 992 79.04 59.73 26.75
CA PRO A 992 78.23 59.05 27.74
C PRO A 992 77.86 57.63 27.29
N VAL A 993 77.56 56.77 28.26
CA VAL A 993 77.00 55.44 28.00
C VAL A 993 75.74 55.56 27.13
N GLY A 994 75.62 54.69 26.13
CA GLY A 994 74.52 54.68 25.18
C GLY A 994 74.77 55.49 23.90
N THR A 995 75.99 56.02 23.72
CA THR A 995 76.37 56.74 22.49
C THR A 995 76.45 55.76 21.32
N VAL A 996 75.86 56.13 20.18
CA VAL A 996 75.86 55.33 18.96
C VAL A 996 77.27 55.28 18.37
N VAL A 997 77.80 54.07 18.26
CA VAL A 997 79.07 53.78 17.58
C VAL A 997 78.80 53.63 16.09
N SER A 998 77.80 52.83 15.74
CA SER A 998 77.48 52.55 14.35
C SER A 998 76.06 52.00 14.16
N GLU A 999 75.56 52.13 12.95
CA GLU A 999 74.42 51.35 12.46
C GLU A 999 74.93 50.01 11.88
N LEU A 1000 74.20 48.95 12.20
CA LEU A 1000 74.44 47.58 11.76
C LEU A 1000 73.66 47.34 10.48
N ILE A 1001 74.36 46.92 9.43
CA ILE A 1001 73.80 46.67 8.11
C ILE A 1001 74.19 45.24 7.70
N SER A 1002 73.20 44.42 7.40
CA SER A 1002 73.41 43.06 6.90
C SER A 1002 73.39 43.04 5.38
N THR A 1003 74.17 42.15 4.79
CA THR A 1003 74.00 41.73 3.39
C THR A 1003 73.50 40.32 3.41
N ASP A 1004 72.43 40.09 2.66
CA ASP A 1004 71.71 38.84 2.62
C ASP A 1004 71.34 38.54 1.17
N PRO A 1005 71.46 37.29 0.71
CA PRO A 1005 71.01 36.89 -0.62
C PRO A 1005 69.50 37.17 -0.83
N ASP A 1006 68.69 37.09 0.23
CA ASP A 1006 67.25 37.29 0.17
C ASP A 1006 66.86 38.77 0.26
N THR A 1007 66.42 39.33 -0.87
CA THR A 1007 66.07 40.76 -0.93
C THR A 1007 64.85 41.11 -0.07
N GLY A 1008 64.97 42.13 0.77
CA GLY A 1008 63.86 42.65 1.58
C GLY A 1008 63.69 41.98 2.95
N ASN A 1009 64.58 41.06 3.32
CA ASN A 1009 64.62 40.43 4.63
C ASN A 1009 64.76 41.46 5.78
N THR A 1010 64.20 41.12 6.95
CA THR A 1010 64.40 41.88 8.19
C THR A 1010 65.44 41.20 9.08
N PHE A 1011 66.32 41.98 9.70
CA PHE A 1011 67.42 41.43 10.49
C PHE A 1011 67.30 41.74 11.98
N THR A 1012 67.74 40.78 12.79
CA THR A 1012 67.99 40.96 14.22
C THR A 1012 69.49 40.85 14.52
N TYR A 1013 69.95 41.60 15.52
CA TYR A 1013 71.37 41.71 15.84
C TYR A 1013 71.65 41.38 17.30
N SER A 1014 72.74 40.66 17.56
CA SER A 1014 73.18 40.35 18.93
C SER A 1014 74.70 40.35 19.09
N LEU A 1015 75.17 40.59 20.32
CA LEU A 1015 76.58 40.38 20.70
C LEU A 1015 76.75 38.92 21.12
N VAL A 1016 77.61 38.18 20.43
CA VAL A 1016 77.80 36.74 20.64
C VAL A 1016 79.22 36.42 21.08
N ALA A 1017 79.40 35.35 21.87
CA ALA A 1017 80.72 34.91 22.31
C ALA A 1017 81.52 34.29 21.14
N GLY A 1018 82.85 34.38 21.18
CA GLY A 1018 83.74 33.70 20.24
C GLY A 1018 85.06 34.45 20.01
N THR A 1019 85.85 34.00 19.02
CA THR A 1019 87.07 34.70 18.63
C THR A 1019 86.74 36.14 18.23
N GLY A 1020 87.40 37.11 18.88
CA GLY A 1020 87.17 38.55 18.66
C GLY A 1020 86.11 39.19 19.56
N SER A 1021 85.56 38.49 20.56
CA SER A 1021 84.48 39.00 21.43
C SER A 1021 84.94 39.53 22.79
N THR A 1022 86.24 39.85 22.97
CA THR A 1022 86.83 40.14 24.29
C THR A 1022 86.21 41.32 25.01
N ASP A 1023 85.61 42.24 24.25
CA ASP A 1023 85.08 43.50 24.75
C ASP A 1023 83.57 43.65 24.56
N ASN A 1024 82.83 42.58 24.26
CA ASN A 1024 81.39 42.64 24.04
C ASN A 1024 80.64 43.36 25.17
N ASN A 1025 81.04 43.15 26.44
CA ASN A 1025 80.40 43.75 27.61
C ASN A 1025 80.48 45.29 27.64
N ALA A 1026 81.42 45.87 26.90
CA ALA A 1026 81.60 47.31 26.77
C ALA A 1026 80.59 47.94 25.79
N PHE A 1027 79.75 47.15 25.14
CA PHE A 1027 78.77 47.59 24.14
C PHE A 1027 77.39 46.98 24.40
N THR A 1028 76.37 47.60 23.82
CA THR A 1028 75.00 47.10 23.76
C THR A 1028 74.42 47.35 22.37
N ILE A 1029 73.39 46.61 22.01
CA ILE A 1029 72.66 46.82 20.75
C ILE A 1029 71.25 47.28 21.08
N THR A 1030 70.76 48.28 20.37
CA THR A 1030 69.36 48.69 20.42
C THR A 1030 68.88 48.87 18.98
N ASN A 1031 67.88 48.07 18.59
CA ASN A 1031 67.46 47.92 17.18
C ASN A 1031 68.66 47.54 16.30
N ASN A 1032 68.95 48.33 15.27
CA ASN A 1032 70.10 48.16 14.39
C ASN A 1032 71.29 49.06 14.77
N GLN A 1033 71.40 49.53 16.01
CA GLN A 1033 72.51 50.40 16.44
C GLN A 1033 73.38 49.75 17.49
N LEU A 1034 74.68 49.70 17.22
CA LEU A 1034 75.70 49.42 18.22
C LEU A 1034 75.95 50.66 19.06
N LYS A 1035 75.86 50.54 20.37
CA LYS A 1035 76.02 51.63 21.34
C LYS A 1035 77.06 51.28 22.40
N THR A 1036 77.70 52.30 22.96
CA THR A 1036 78.60 52.13 24.10
C THR A 1036 77.82 51.69 25.34
N ASN A 1037 78.38 50.80 26.15
CA ASN A 1037 77.87 50.40 27.46
C ASN A 1037 78.81 50.84 28.62
N ALA A 1038 79.86 51.58 28.28
CA ALA A 1038 80.79 52.23 29.19
C ALA A 1038 81.25 53.57 28.58
N ILE A 1039 81.85 54.42 29.42
CA ILE A 1039 82.57 55.61 28.95
C ILE A 1039 83.97 55.15 28.54
N PHE A 1040 84.42 55.55 27.36
CA PHE A 1040 85.74 55.18 26.82
C PHE A 1040 86.73 56.32 26.98
N ASP A 1041 87.96 55.94 27.29
CA ASP A 1041 89.10 56.82 27.52
C ASP A 1041 90.24 56.35 26.61
N PHE A 1042 90.70 57.23 25.71
CA PHE A 1042 91.71 56.92 24.70
C PHE A 1042 93.07 56.56 25.31
N GLU A 1043 93.45 57.22 26.40
CA GLU A 1043 94.70 56.96 27.12
C GLU A 1043 94.67 55.59 27.79
N THR A 1044 93.50 55.13 28.24
CA THR A 1044 93.33 53.82 28.88
C THR A 1044 93.30 52.68 27.86
N LYS A 1045 92.46 52.77 26.82
CA LYS A 1045 92.31 51.69 25.84
C LYS A 1045 91.85 52.22 24.49
N LYS A 1046 92.72 52.04 23.48
CA LYS A 1046 92.53 52.59 22.13
C LYS A 1046 91.65 51.77 21.20
N THR A 1047 91.49 50.48 21.48
CA THR A 1047 90.72 49.56 20.62
C THR A 1047 89.95 48.52 21.43
N TYR A 1048 88.75 48.19 20.97
CA TYR A 1048 87.86 47.20 21.58
C TYR A 1048 87.44 46.17 20.54
N ASN A 1049 87.57 44.88 20.84
CA ASN A 1049 87.17 43.81 19.93
C ASN A 1049 85.80 43.23 20.32
N ILE A 1050 84.85 43.31 19.39
CA ILE A 1050 83.49 42.78 19.56
C ILE A 1050 83.16 41.75 18.50
N ARG A 1051 82.22 40.85 18.80
CA ARG A 1051 81.67 39.89 17.84
C ARG A 1051 80.15 40.00 17.79
N LEU A 1052 79.64 40.25 16.59
CA LEU A 1052 78.23 40.51 16.33
C LEU A 1052 77.65 39.40 15.46
N ARG A 1053 76.41 39.03 15.73
CA ARG A 1053 75.57 38.16 14.91
C ARG A 1053 74.50 38.99 14.22
N THR A 1054 74.26 38.72 12.94
CA THR A 1054 73.02 39.04 12.25
C THR A 1054 72.22 37.77 12.04
N THR A 1055 70.91 37.84 12.24
CA THR A 1055 69.96 36.76 11.95
C THR A 1055 68.86 37.32 11.07
N ASP A 1056 68.54 36.66 9.97
CA ASP A 1056 67.49 37.05 9.01
C ASP A 1056 66.07 36.75 9.55
N GLN A 1057 65.06 36.86 8.68
CA GLN A 1057 63.67 36.56 9.03
C GLN A 1057 63.40 35.04 9.12
N GLY A 1058 64.10 34.22 8.35
CA GLY A 1058 64.02 32.75 8.38
C GLY A 1058 64.75 32.09 9.55
N GLY A 1059 65.54 32.85 10.30
CA GLY A 1059 66.27 32.39 11.49
C GLY A 1059 67.70 31.93 11.21
N LEU A 1060 68.19 32.01 9.97
CA LEU A 1060 69.60 31.73 9.66
C LEU A 1060 70.48 32.92 10.04
N SER A 1061 71.76 32.67 10.33
CA SER A 1061 72.60 33.68 10.98
C SER A 1061 74.06 33.69 10.57
N PHE A 1062 74.67 34.87 10.65
CA PHE A 1062 76.07 35.12 10.33
C PHE A 1062 76.76 35.95 11.41
N ASP A 1063 77.96 35.49 11.80
CA ASP A 1063 78.76 36.11 12.86
C ASP A 1063 80.02 36.77 12.30
N LYS A 1064 80.31 38.00 12.75
CA LYS A 1064 81.53 38.71 12.37
C LYS A 1064 82.15 39.49 13.54
N ALA A 1065 83.47 39.44 13.63
CA ALA A 1065 84.23 40.21 14.60
C ALA A 1065 84.61 41.60 14.03
N PHE A 1066 84.60 42.61 14.89
CA PHE A 1066 84.96 43.99 14.57
C PHE A 1066 85.89 44.57 15.65
N THR A 1067 86.79 45.45 15.23
CA THR A 1067 87.62 46.24 16.13
C THR A 1067 87.13 47.68 16.09
N ILE A 1068 86.65 48.19 17.23
CA ILE A 1068 86.20 49.57 17.40
C ILE A 1068 87.36 50.40 17.98
N GLY A 1069 87.77 51.44 17.26
CA GLY A 1069 88.75 52.41 17.73
C GLY A 1069 88.12 53.48 18.61
N VAL A 1070 88.82 53.86 19.68
CA VAL A 1070 88.54 55.10 20.41
C VAL A 1070 89.41 56.19 19.77
N VAL A 1071 88.85 57.36 19.52
CA VAL A 1071 89.58 58.53 19.00
C VAL A 1071 89.56 59.64 20.03
N SER A 1072 90.73 60.26 20.23
CA SER A 1072 90.87 61.31 21.24
C SER A 1072 90.03 62.54 20.89
N SER A 1073 89.41 63.13 21.91
CA SER A 1073 88.59 64.34 21.81
C SER A 1073 89.42 65.63 21.71
N GLY A 1074 90.74 65.55 21.89
CA GLY A 1074 91.67 66.65 21.64
C GLY A 1074 91.69 67.74 22.71
N ASP A 1075 91.72 67.36 23.99
CA ASP A 1075 91.91 68.33 25.07
C ASP A 1075 93.39 68.68 25.31
N ALA A 1076 93.70 69.96 25.09
CA ALA A 1076 94.89 70.62 25.60
C ALA A 1076 94.56 71.32 26.92
N ASP A 1077 95.26 70.94 28.00
CA ASP A 1077 95.52 71.67 29.26
C ASP A 1077 94.30 72.21 30.06
N PRO A 1078 94.18 71.95 31.39
CA PRO A 1078 92.93 72.01 32.15
C PRO A 1078 92.59 73.42 32.69
N ASN A 1079 92.63 74.46 31.87
CA ASN A 1079 92.36 75.83 32.33
C ASN A 1079 91.52 76.66 31.34
N ARG A 1080 90.18 76.56 31.43
CA ARG A 1080 89.23 77.71 31.36
C ARG A 1080 87.75 77.27 31.46
N HIS A 1081 87.23 77.37 32.68
CA HIS A 1081 85.99 78.03 33.10
C HIS A 1081 84.76 78.17 32.18
N HIS A 1082 83.61 77.73 32.76
CA HIS A 1082 82.23 78.31 32.72
C HIS A 1082 81.48 78.31 31.38
N SER A 1083 80.18 78.05 31.26
CA SER A 1083 79.07 77.63 32.13
C SER A 1083 77.82 77.52 31.22
N ALA A 1084 76.95 76.50 31.42
CA ALA A 1084 75.47 76.54 31.32
C ALA A 1084 74.77 77.08 30.04
N ARG A 1085 73.63 76.61 29.51
CA ARG A 1085 72.54 75.72 29.95
C ARG A 1085 71.49 75.64 28.79
N HIS A 1086 70.81 74.50 28.68
CA HIS A 1086 69.36 74.31 28.47
C HIS A 1086 68.61 74.34 27.12
N HIS A 1087 67.72 73.32 27.03
CA HIS A 1087 66.39 73.17 26.39
C HIS A 1087 66.34 72.88 24.88
N GLN A 1088 66.00 71.66 24.39
CA GLN A 1088 64.74 70.88 24.41
C GLN A 1088 63.49 71.54 23.77
N GLN A 1089 62.95 70.89 22.72
CA GLN A 1089 61.54 70.47 22.51
C GLN A 1089 60.87 70.77 21.13
N TYR A 1090 60.55 69.67 20.44
CA TYR A 1090 59.26 69.25 19.83
C TYR A 1090 58.59 69.91 18.60
N ARG A 1091 58.04 68.98 17.78
CA ARG A 1091 56.75 68.99 17.01
C ARG A 1091 56.71 69.90 15.76
N ARG A 1092 55.90 69.65 14.72
CA ARG A 1092 55.15 68.53 14.11
C ARG A 1092 54.51 69.18 12.84
N ILE A 1093 54.20 68.38 11.82
CA ILE A 1093 52.91 68.41 11.06
C ILE A 1093 52.67 69.35 9.84
N PHE A 1094 52.04 68.69 8.83
CA PHE A 1094 51.16 69.13 7.71
C PHE A 1094 51.84 69.70 6.46
N ILE A 1095 51.33 69.48 5.23
CA ILE A 1095 49.95 69.74 4.74
C ILE A 1095 49.58 68.83 3.51
N PRO A 1096 48.40 68.96 2.82
CA PRO A 1096 47.47 67.87 2.47
C PRO A 1096 47.30 67.70 0.92
N THR A 1097 46.34 66.95 0.39
CA THR A 1097 45.04 67.49 -0.10
C THR A 1097 44.02 66.38 -0.49
N ARG A 1098 42.73 66.70 -0.27
CA ARG A 1098 41.47 66.09 -0.81
C ARG A 1098 41.52 65.98 -2.35
N GLY A 1099 40.81 65.10 -3.07
CA GLY A 1099 39.60 64.30 -2.84
C GLY A 1099 38.56 64.64 -3.93
N TYR A 1100 37.94 63.64 -4.59
CA TYR A 1100 36.52 63.59 -5.04
C TYR A 1100 36.21 62.27 -5.80
N CYS A 1101 35.04 61.68 -5.48
CA CYS A 1101 34.42 60.40 -5.88
C CYS A 1101 33.74 60.42 -7.30
N PRO A 1102 32.86 59.45 -7.71
CA PRO A 1102 32.58 58.05 -7.29
C PRO A 1102 32.37 57.01 -8.44
N SER A 1103 32.13 55.74 -8.03
CA SER A 1103 31.33 54.69 -8.70
C SER A 1103 32.03 53.89 -9.82
N GLN A 1104 31.83 52.59 -10.02
CA GLN A 1104 30.90 51.55 -9.52
C GLN A 1104 31.69 50.24 -9.53
N TYR A 1105 31.49 49.30 -8.60
CA TYR A 1105 31.87 47.90 -8.88
C TYR A 1105 30.99 46.91 -8.11
N ARG A 1106 30.56 45.88 -8.85
CA ARG A 1106 30.35 44.52 -8.36
C ARG A 1106 31.65 43.97 -7.78
#